data_AF-A0A7C9FQJ6-F1
#
_entry.id   AF-A0A7C9FQJ6-F1
#
_cell.length_a   1.000
_cell.length_b   1.000
_cell.length_c   1.000
_cell.angle_alpha   90.00
_cell.angle_beta   90.00
_cell.angle_gamma   90.00
#
_symmetry.space_group_name_H-M   'P 1'
#
loop_
_entity.id
_entity.type
_entity.pdbx_description
1 polymer ?
#
loop_
_entity_poly.entity_id
_entity_poly.type
_entity_poly.pdbx_seq_one_letter_code
_entity_poly.pdbx_strand_id
1 'polypeptide(L)'
;MRNPLLLFLLLISLFSCKEKEVALYNLRVEVTPVGSGTISPAAGQFEEGKQIQITAIAGPEYVFKEWQGGASGSNNPIMVTMTGDKQLVAVFEKRKYPLAVRVEGEGFVQEKVIESGRTTTDYPSGTVVELRAVASEGWLFGYWDSDTILTMNPRVVTVNSPQTVKATFIKDVPVRMEIGGLDQDLIVSHEYPITVKLVYKSGKELLIPADSFVVNYVAGDGIAIRNKMNFLAVKRGNLTVRVTSGNLSELVSIRVSEIDDVSQFDAFLKTPASGASVVIPVVVINFLPTMDGSKLDMSRAPDDYWILRHSTLAEAKQRIMGELRLTKFGIEEGTRFRQFTSHERISPYAGIEVVRYFDVYELELRHWTSTQKTIDYHSLFDKLGMEDLVNNHGVKEVWFTIFNKDAYPSVVNSPYNDPDTYYGMPESNMSSPLTGDISNSYRLPNDLPIYKNTYVVYGNSGHRGFDTNLHNRGHQIEAQLSYMERRTDQPAPNAELFYNKFVGLNPGMGNKPLHRAGMTHFPPNTSIDYDYDNSKFEESDIHTWQPYGGDFIMVNNSNWKNAVYPFDLKNTFYQNGVRVINDYTHDAHSKWLMYWWQAIPGEGNPISFDGRPLTNWWDVFYNWDEAIRTNRGLTQHSPNGRTVPNTQHASEVSQPDCKVYPRPR
;
A
#
# COMPACT_ATOMS: atom_id res chain seq x y z
N MET A 1 56.80 131.29 -43.47
CA MET A 1 57.16 132.47 -44.28
C MET A 1 55.97 132.87 -45.13
N ARG A 2 55.54 134.14 -45.02
CA ARG A 2 54.88 135.03 -46.00
C ARG A 2 53.78 134.50 -46.97
N ASN A 3 52.53 134.92 -46.69
CA ASN A 3 51.55 135.72 -47.49
C ASN A 3 51.84 136.02 -48.99
N PRO A 4 50.85 136.47 -49.84
CA PRO A 4 49.41 136.77 -49.62
C PRO A 4 48.40 136.53 -50.81
N LEU A 5 47.12 136.81 -50.51
CA LEU A 5 45.99 137.41 -51.30
C LEU A 5 45.76 137.08 -52.81
N LEU A 6 44.51 136.75 -53.20
CA LEU A 6 43.56 137.74 -53.78
C LEU A 6 42.10 137.22 -53.87
N LEU A 7 41.19 138.18 -53.93
CA LEU A 7 39.73 138.19 -53.77
C LEU A 7 38.98 138.02 -55.11
N PHE A 8 37.80 137.36 -55.15
CA PHE A 8 36.58 137.90 -55.82
C PHE A 8 35.29 137.10 -55.53
N LEU A 9 34.16 137.82 -55.52
CA LEU A 9 32.80 137.46 -55.11
C LEU A 9 32.03 136.51 -56.08
N LEU A 10 30.99 135.79 -55.58
CA LEU A 10 29.54 136.14 -55.72
C LEU A 10 28.56 134.91 -55.84
N LEU A 11 27.50 134.94 -55.01
CA LEU A 11 26.08 134.52 -55.22
C LEU A 11 25.54 133.06 -55.07
N ILE A 12 24.81 132.84 -53.96
CA ILE A 12 23.43 132.27 -53.72
C ILE A 12 22.96 130.97 -54.45
N SER A 13 22.60 129.92 -53.69
CA SER A 13 21.20 129.41 -53.50
C SER A 13 21.12 128.04 -52.81
N LEU A 14 20.11 127.91 -51.94
CA LEU A 14 19.69 126.72 -51.17
C LEU A 14 19.00 125.67 -52.07
N PHE A 15 19.12 124.37 -51.75
CA PHE A 15 17.99 123.41 -51.80
C PHE A 15 18.25 122.17 -50.93
N SER A 16 17.28 121.88 -50.06
CA SER A 16 17.13 120.72 -49.18
C SER A 16 16.45 119.56 -49.93
N CYS A 17 16.85 118.31 -49.72
CA CYS A 17 16.20 117.10 -50.27
C CYS A 17 15.72 116.18 -49.14
N LYS A 18 14.47 115.71 -49.20
CA LYS A 18 13.78 114.82 -48.24
C LYS A 18 14.13 113.34 -48.51
N GLU A 19 14.35 112.54 -47.46
CA GLU A 19 14.40 111.06 -47.54
C GLU A 19 12.99 110.44 -47.64
N LYS A 20 12.92 109.25 -48.27
CA LYS A 20 11.70 108.47 -48.53
C LYS A 20 11.60 107.33 -47.51
N GLU A 21 10.54 107.32 -46.70
CA GLU A 21 10.29 106.29 -45.68
C GLU A 21 9.70 105.02 -46.34
N VAL A 22 10.25 103.83 -46.06
CA VAL A 22 9.78 102.54 -46.61
C VAL A 22 8.99 101.79 -45.53
N ALA A 23 7.79 101.31 -45.85
CA ALA A 23 6.96 100.56 -44.90
C ALA A 23 7.61 99.22 -44.51
N LEU A 24 7.64 98.94 -43.20
CA LEU A 24 8.15 97.70 -42.62
C LEU A 24 6.99 96.83 -42.12
N TYR A 25 7.00 95.54 -42.46
CA TYR A 25 6.02 94.56 -41.99
C TYR A 25 6.65 93.50 -41.10
N ASN A 26 5.89 93.02 -40.09
CA ASN A 26 6.31 92.01 -39.13
C ASN A 26 6.09 90.60 -39.68
N LEU A 27 7.14 89.77 -39.60
CA LEU A 27 7.05 88.32 -39.77
C LEU A 27 7.10 87.65 -38.39
N ARG A 28 6.01 86.99 -38.01
CA ARG A 28 5.93 86.08 -36.87
C ARG A 28 5.98 84.64 -37.36
N VAL A 29 6.65 83.78 -36.61
CA VAL A 29 6.73 82.36 -36.95
C VAL A 29 6.44 81.50 -35.72
N GLU A 30 5.75 80.40 -35.93
CA GLU A 30 5.41 79.42 -34.89
C GLU A 30 5.68 78.01 -35.41
N VAL A 31 6.01 77.09 -34.52
CA VAL A 31 6.17 75.67 -34.84
C VAL A 31 5.06 74.89 -34.16
N THR A 32 4.44 73.99 -34.91
CA THR A 32 3.36 73.13 -34.40
C THR A 32 3.72 71.67 -34.66
N PRO A 33 3.84 70.82 -33.62
CA PRO A 33 3.76 71.12 -32.18
C PRO A 33 4.90 71.99 -31.65
N VAL A 34 4.71 72.66 -30.50
CA VAL A 34 5.77 73.44 -29.84
C VAL A 34 6.96 72.51 -29.49
N GLY A 35 8.18 72.92 -29.84
CA GLY A 35 9.41 72.14 -29.61
C GLY A 35 9.74 71.09 -30.69
N SER A 36 8.91 70.96 -31.74
CA SER A 36 9.13 70.00 -32.83
C SER A 36 10.23 70.41 -33.84
N GLY A 37 10.70 71.64 -33.77
CA GLY A 37 11.70 72.18 -34.68
C GLY A 37 11.90 73.68 -34.46
N THR A 38 12.58 74.32 -35.41
CA THR A 38 12.81 75.76 -35.43
C THR A 38 12.58 76.31 -36.84
N ILE A 39 12.41 77.63 -36.95
CA ILE A 39 12.26 78.33 -38.23
C ILE A 39 13.37 79.37 -38.33
N SER A 40 14.00 79.48 -39.49
CA SER A 40 15.04 80.47 -39.76
C SER A 40 14.70 81.29 -41.01
N PRO A 41 14.61 82.63 -40.91
CA PRO A 41 14.79 83.45 -39.70
C PRO A 41 13.62 83.29 -38.70
N ALA A 42 13.90 83.42 -37.41
CA ALA A 42 12.96 83.10 -36.32
C ALA A 42 11.90 84.17 -36.01
N ALA A 43 12.05 85.40 -36.53
CA ALA A 43 11.07 86.49 -36.59
C ALA A 43 11.84 87.76 -37.04
N GLY A 44 11.14 88.78 -37.56
CA GLY A 44 11.78 90.05 -37.89
C GLY A 44 10.87 91.05 -38.59
N GLN A 45 11.40 92.26 -38.80
CA GLN A 45 10.77 93.31 -39.62
C GLN A 45 11.48 93.42 -40.96
N PHE A 46 10.70 93.53 -42.03
CA PHE A 46 11.21 93.53 -43.39
C PHE A 46 10.46 94.55 -44.24
N GLU A 47 11.20 95.16 -45.17
CA GLU A 47 10.66 96.14 -46.11
C GLU A 47 9.58 95.53 -47.01
N GLU A 48 8.56 96.34 -47.31
CA GLU A 48 7.50 96.00 -48.24
C GLU A 48 8.03 95.53 -49.60
N GLY A 49 7.53 94.40 -50.08
CA GLY A 49 7.94 93.77 -51.33
C GLY A 49 9.20 92.90 -51.24
N LYS A 50 9.92 92.88 -50.11
CA LYS A 50 11.10 92.02 -49.94
C LYS A 50 10.71 90.54 -49.95
N GLN A 51 11.48 89.74 -50.69
CA GLN A 51 11.37 88.28 -50.67
C GLN A 51 12.33 87.70 -49.63
N ILE A 52 11.81 86.88 -48.73
CA ILE A 52 12.55 86.26 -47.64
C ILE A 52 12.51 84.75 -47.84
N GLN A 53 13.67 84.11 -47.78
CA GLN A 53 13.78 82.66 -47.72
C GLN A 53 13.58 82.20 -46.28
N ILE A 54 12.58 81.37 -46.05
CA ILE A 54 12.22 80.85 -44.73
C ILE A 54 12.42 79.33 -44.76
N THR A 55 13.20 78.83 -43.81
CA THR A 55 13.56 77.41 -43.70
C THR A 55 13.04 76.84 -42.38
N ALA A 56 12.29 75.76 -42.44
CA ALA A 56 11.91 74.96 -41.28
C ALA A 56 12.99 73.90 -41.03
N ILE A 57 13.52 73.86 -39.81
CA ILE A 57 14.54 72.90 -39.38
C ILE A 57 13.88 71.98 -38.35
N ALA A 58 13.68 70.71 -38.71
CA ALA A 58 13.03 69.75 -37.82
C ALA A 58 13.94 69.36 -36.65
N GLY A 59 13.35 69.14 -35.48
CA GLY A 59 14.02 68.52 -34.34
C GLY A 59 14.30 67.02 -34.58
N PRO A 60 15.11 66.36 -33.74
CA PRO A 60 15.58 64.98 -33.96
C PRO A 60 14.47 63.96 -34.23
N GLU A 61 13.32 64.10 -33.55
CA GLU A 61 12.19 63.17 -33.60
C GLU A 61 11.12 63.55 -34.65
N TYR A 62 11.34 64.63 -35.39
CA TYR A 62 10.33 65.25 -36.26
C TYR A 62 10.81 65.38 -37.71
N VAL A 63 9.86 65.60 -38.62
CA VAL A 63 10.08 65.96 -40.02
C VAL A 63 9.14 67.11 -40.38
N PHE A 64 9.62 68.03 -41.22
CA PHE A 64 8.79 69.13 -41.71
C PHE A 64 7.70 68.57 -42.64
N LYS A 65 6.44 68.95 -42.38
CA LYS A 65 5.28 68.51 -43.16
C LYS A 65 4.83 69.59 -44.14
N GLU A 66 4.49 70.76 -43.62
CA GLU A 66 3.94 71.86 -44.42
C GLU A 66 4.02 73.20 -43.70
N TRP A 67 3.88 74.26 -44.48
CA TRP A 67 3.64 75.62 -43.98
C TRP A 67 2.14 75.88 -43.90
N GLN A 68 1.72 76.64 -42.88
CA GLN A 68 0.36 77.17 -42.74
C GLN A 68 0.39 78.67 -42.39
N GLY A 69 -0.77 79.34 -42.50
CA GLY A 69 -0.93 80.77 -42.22
C GLY A 69 -0.55 81.65 -43.41
N GLY A 70 0.44 82.52 -43.24
CA GLY A 70 0.94 83.47 -44.24
C GLY A 70 1.74 82.84 -45.39
N ALA A 71 1.93 81.52 -45.36
CA ALA A 71 2.44 80.68 -46.45
C ALA A 71 1.74 79.31 -46.43
N SER A 72 1.80 78.58 -47.55
CA SER A 72 1.18 77.26 -47.68
C SER A 72 2.02 76.32 -48.54
N GLY A 73 1.81 75.02 -48.35
CA GLY A 73 2.46 73.95 -49.10
C GLY A 73 3.68 73.35 -48.39
N SER A 74 4.26 72.32 -49.00
CA SER A 74 5.31 71.46 -48.42
C SER A 74 6.74 71.82 -48.86
N ASN A 75 6.92 72.88 -49.65
CA ASN A 75 8.25 73.33 -50.05
C ASN A 75 9.01 73.90 -48.86
N ASN A 76 10.22 73.38 -48.61
CA ASN A 76 11.09 73.86 -47.54
C ASN A 76 12.54 73.78 -48.02
N PRO A 77 13.25 74.92 -48.17
CA PRO A 77 12.83 76.29 -47.83
C PRO A 77 11.71 76.86 -48.71
N ILE A 78 10.98 77.85 -48.21
CA ILE A 78 9.92 78.59 -48.94
C ILE A 78 10.28 80.08 -49.08
N MET A 79 9.92 80.69 -50.20
CA MET A 79 10.07 82.14 -50.40
C MET A 79 8.77 82.86 -50.05
N VAL A 80 8.85 83.87 -49.19
CA VAL A 80 7.70 84.70 -48.79
C VAL A 80 7.97 86.16 -49.13
N THR A 81 7.07 86.76 -49.91
CA THR A 81 7.06 88.21 -50.16
C THR A 81 6.30 88.93 -49.04
N MET A 82 6.90 89.98 -48.47
CA MET A 82 6.29 90.80 -47.41
C MET A 82 5.42 91.92 -47.98
N THR A 83 4.14 91.61 -48.20
CA THR A 83 3.11 92.56 -48.65
C THR A 83 2.20 93.04 -47.51
N GLY A 84 2.55 92.70 -46.28
CA GLY A 84 1.77 92.91 -45.05
C GLY A 84 2.36 92.10 -43.90
N ASP A 85 1.88 92.33 -42.67
CA ASP A 85 2.24 91.49 -41.51
C ASP A 85 1.81 90.03 -41.77
N LYS A 86 2.72 89.08 -41.53
CA LYS A 86 2.49 87.65 -41.78
C LYS A 86 2.84 86.80 -40.56
N GLN A 87 2.00 85.80 -40.31
CA GLN A 87 2.26 84.74 -39.34
C GLN A 87 2.40 83.41 -40.07
N LEU A 88 3.57 82.80 -40.02
CA LEU A 88 3.83 81.48 -40.60
C LEU A 88 3.86 80.42 -39.52
N VAL A 89 3.26 79.27 -39.80
CA VAL A 89 3.34 78.10 -38.93
C VAL A 89 4.05 76.99 -39.69
N ALA A 90 5.22 76.55 -39.21
CA ALA A 90 5.81 75.31 -39.68
C ALA A 90 5.15 74.15 -38.94
N VAL A 91 4.44 73.32 -39.68
CA VAL A 91 3.85 72.10 -39.15
C VAL A 91 4.87 70.98 -39.30
N PHE A 92 5.20 70.35 -38.20
CA PHE A 92 6.06 69.16 -38.16
C PHE A 92 5.23 67.95 -37.72
N GLU A 93 5.63 66.79 -38.19
CA GLU A 93 5.10 65.52 -37.71
C GLU A 93 6.21 64.66 -37.14
N LYS A 94 5.89 63.82 -36.14
CA LYS A 94 6.87 62.87 -35.61
C LYS A 94 7.31 61.94 -36.74
N ARG A 95 8.61 61.66 -36.80
CA ARG A 95 9.15 60.57 -37.63
C ARG A 95 8.42 59.29 -37.27
N LYS A 96 8.19 58.44 -38.27
CA LYS A 96 7.63 57.11 -38.05
C LYS A 96 8.69 56.07 -38.32
N TYR A 97 8.80 55.09 -37.43
CA TYR A 97 9.76 54.01 -37.53
C TYR A 97 9.05 52.66 -37.50
N PRO A 98 9.46 51.69 -38.33
CA PRO A 98 8.91 50.35 -38.27
C PRO A 98 9.47 49.58 -37.07
N LEU A 99 8.61 48.82 -36.40
CA LEU A 99 9.00 47.79 -35.44
C LEU A 99 8.62 46.43 -36.03
N ALA A 100 9.62 45.64 -36.41
CA ALA A 100 9.39 44.29 -36.93
C ALA A 100 9.51 43.26 -35.80
N VAL A 101 8.44 42.53 -35.52
CA VAL A 101 8.46 41.41 -34.58
C VAL A 101 8.62 40.11 -35.35
N ARG A 102 9.63 39.32 -34.98
CA ARG A 102 9.90 38.00 -35.57
C ARG A 102 9.69 36.93 -34.51
N VAL A 103 9.12 35.80 -34.92
CA VAL A 103 8.95 34.62 -34.08
C VAL A 103 9.82 33.49 -34.61
N GLU A 104 10.53 32.82 -33.72
CA GLU A 104 11.20 31.55 -33.98
C GLU A 104 10.63 30.50 -33.01
N GLY A 105 10.30 29.32 -33.54
CA GLY A 105 9.50 28.33 -32.81
C GLY A 105 8.00 28.62 -32.91
N GLU A 106 7.20 27.95 -32.08
CA GLU A 106 5.74 28.07 -32.11
C GLU A 106 5.22 28.91 -30.95
N GLY A 107 4.53 29.99 -31.30
CA GLY A 107 3.96 30.94 -30.39
C GLY A 107 3.63 32.22 -31.14
N PHE A 108 3.22 33.25 -30.42
CA PHE A 108 2.99 34.56 -31.00
C PHE A 108 3.36 35.65 -30.00
N VAL A 109 3.53 36.87 -30.51
CA VAL A 109 3.79 38.05 -29.69
C VAL A 109 2.56 38.95 -29.75
N GLN A 110 2.00 39.26 -28.60
CA GLN A 110 0.97 40.28 -28.46
C GLN A 110 1.64 41.64 -28.28
N GLU A 111 1.26 42.59 -29.12
CA GLU A 111 1.74 43.98 -29.04
C GLU A 111 0.69 44.85 -28.35
N LYS A 112 1.10 45.59 -27.33
CA LYS A 112 0.28 46.58 -26.64
C LYS A 112 1.02 47.90 -26.55
N VAL A 113 0.49 48.94 -27.18
CA VAL A 113 1.02 50.30 -27.06
C VAL A 113 0.63 50.84 -25.68
N ILE A 114 1.62 51.21 -24.87
CA ILE A 114 1.41 51.68 -23.48
C ILE A 114 1.57 53.20 -23.33
N GLU A 115 2.17 53.89 -24.31
CA GLU A 115 2.13 55.35 -24.46
C GLU A 115 1.88 55.76 -25.92
N SER A 116 1.12 56.84 -26.11
CA SER A 116 0.37 57.28 -27.29
C SER A 116 0.88 56.91 -28.71
N GLY A 117 -0.05 56.40 -29.55
CA GLY A 117 -0.08 56.68 -31.00
C GLY A 117 0.04 55.48 -31.95
N ARG A 118 -1.02 54.67 -32.12
CA ARG A 118 -1.10 53.67 -33.19
C ARG A 118 -1.71 54.26 -34.46
N THR A 119 -0.96 54.31 -35.56
CA THR A 119 -1.53 54.47 -36.92
C THR A 119 -0.75 53.60 -37.90
N THR A 120 -1.26 52.41 -38.21
CA THR A 120 -0.69 51.42 -39.15
C THR A 120 0.78 51.05 -38.82
N THR A 121 1.44 50.25 -39.64
CA THR A 121 2.69 49.49 -39.34
C THR A 121 3.92 50.29 -38.85
N ASP A 122 3.86 51.63 -38.85
CA ASP A 122 4.94 52.51 -38.39
C ASP A 122 4.54 53.30 -37.14
N TYR A 123 5.42 53.28 -36.14
CA TYR A 123 5.22 53.92 -34.84
C TYR A 123 5.82 55.33 -34.82
N PRO A 124 5.11 56.37 -34.33
CA PRO A 124 5.70 57.67 -34.08
C PRO A 124 6.94 57.55 -33.17
N SER A 125 8.00 58.29 -33.46
CA SER A 125 9.24 58.21 -32.71
C SER A 125 9.04 58.50 -31.22
N GLY A 126 9.64 57.66 -30.37
CA GLY A 126 9.47 57.64 -28.92
C GLY A 126 8.24 56.86 -28.42
N THR A 127 7.50 56.15 -29.28
CA THR A 127 6.40 55.28 -28.84
C THR A 127 6.93 54.13 -28.00
N VAL A 128 6.26 53.83 -26.88
CA VAL A 128 6.61 52.71 -25.99
C VAL A 128 5.61 51.56 -26.20
N VAL A 129 6.16 50.39 -26.57
CA VAL A 129 5.40 49.18 -26.87
C VAL A 129 5.74 48.08 -25.87
N GLU A 130 4.72 47.49 -25.24
CA GLU A 130 4.83 46.23 -24.48
C GLU A 130 4.63 45.04 -25.43
N LEU A 131 5.63 44.15 -25.48
CA LEU A 131 5.62 42.91 -26.23
C LEU A 131 5.47 41.74 -25.26
N ARG A 132 4.39 40.97 -25.38
CA ARG A 132 4.14 39.77 -24.59
C ARG A 132 4.26 38.53 -25.46
N ALA A 133 5.23 37.69 -25.18
CA ALA A 133 5.36 36.39 -25.83
C ALA A 133 4.35 35.41 -25.23
N VAL A 134 3.56 34.76 -26.08
CA VAL A 134 2.58 33.73 -25.71
C VAL A 134 2.96 32.46 -26.46
N ALA A 135 3.43 31.46 -25.72
CA ALA A 135 3.84 30.19 -26.31
C ALA A 135 2.61 29.36 -26.72
N SER A 136 2.73 28.65 -27.84
CA SER A 136 1.73 27.64 -28.24
C SER A 136 1.83 26.39 -27.36
N GLU A 137 0.82 25.51 -27.43
CA GLU A 137 0.87 24.23 -26.71
C GLU A 137 2.12 23.41 -27.10
N GLY A 138 2.84 22.90 -26.09
CA GLY A 138 4.09 22.15 -26.28
C GLY A 138 5.35 23.01 -26.44
N TRP A 139 5.26 24.33 -26.22
CA TRP A 139 6.37 25.27 -26.32
C TRP A 139 6.47 26.17 -25.08
N LEU A 140 7.67 26.71 -24.86
CA LEU A 140 7.98 27.69 -23.81
C LEU A 140 8.55 28.95 -24.44
N PHE A 141 8.24 30.10 -23.87
CA PHE A 141 9.01 31.30 -24.16
C PHE A 141 10.44 31.10 -23.64
N GLY A 142 11.42 31.18 -24.54
CA GLY A 142 12.83 31.06 -24.20
C GLY A 142 13.40 32.42 -23.80
N TYR A 143 13.57 33.29 -24.77
CA TYR A 143 14.20 34.59 -24.60
C TYR A 143 13.87 35.53 -25.77
N TRP A 144 14.14 36.82 -25.57
CA TRP A 144 14.09 37.81 -26.63
C TRP A 144 15.46 38.00 -27.29
N ASP A 145 15.45 38.29 -28.59
CA ASP A 145 16.62 38.46 -29.46
C ASP A 145 17.56 37.25 -29.40
N SER A 146 18.84 37.42 -29.69
CA SER A 146 19.85 36.36 -29.52
C SER A 146 20.43 36.33 -28.10
N ASP A 147 19.76 36.96 -27.14
CA ASP A 147 20.29 37.15 -25.79
C ASP A 147 19.58 36.24 -24.78
N THR A 148 20.28 35.18 -24.37
CA THR A 148 19.74 34.16 -23.46
C THR A 148 19.52 34.67 -22.04
N ILE A 149 19.96 35.89 -21.70
CA ILE A 149 19.70 36.50 -20.39
C ILE A 149 18.42 37.36 -20.40
N LEU A 150 17.87 37.70 -21.57
CA LEU A 150 16.64 38.50 -21.70
C LEU A 150 15.39 37.62 -21.69
N THR A 151 15.08 37.05 -20.53
CA THR A 151 13.94 36.15 -20.30
C THR A 151 12.69 36.87 -19.74
N MET A 152 12.77 38.17 -19.48
CA MET A 152 11.65 38.95 -18.97
C MET A 152 10.51 39.02 -19.99
N ASN A 153 9.32 38.57 -19.59
CA ASN A 153 8.12 38.57 -20.42
C ASN A 153 6.91 39.05 -19.59
N PRO A 154 6.27 40.18 -19.94
CA PRO A 154 6.44 40.98 -21.15
C PRO A 154 7.74 41.81 -21.19
N ARG A 155 8.16 42.21 -22.39
CA ARG A 155 9.30 43.13 -22.65
C ARG A 155 8.78 44.49 -23.13
N VAL A 156 9.40 45.57 -22.65
CA VAL A 156 9.09 46.95 -23.08
C VAL A 156 10.15 47.44 -24.05
N VAL A 157 9.72 48.08 -25.15
CA VAL A 157 10.57 48.60 -26.22
C VAL A 157 10.18 50.04 -26.54
N THR A 158 11.18 50.93 -26.67
CA THR A 158 10.97 52.32 -27.13
C THR A 158 11.40 52.43 -28.59
N VAL A 159 10.47 52.82 -29.46
CA VAL A 159 10.68 52.90 -30.91
C VAL A 159 11.16 54.30 -31.30
N ASN A 160 12.48 54.48 -31.37
CA ASN A 160 13.16 55.75 -31.75
C ASN A 160 14.02 55.62 -33.03
N SER A 161 14.04 54.44 -33.63
CA SER A 161 14.69 54.12 -34.89
C SER A 161 14.02 52.85 -35.47
N PRO A 162 14.31 52.44 -36.72
CA PRO A 162 13.89 51.11 -37.19
C PRO A 162 14.46 50.03 -36.27
N GLN A 163 13.61 49.14 -35.75
CA GLN A 163 14.00 48.08 -34.83
C GLN A 163 13.40 46.74 -35.25
N THR A 164 14.12 45.65 -34.98
CA THR A 164 13.62 44.28 -35.12
C THR A 164 13.78 43.57 -33.78
N VAL A 165 12.69 43.01 -33.26
CA VAL A 165 12.68 42.22 -32.02
C VAL A 165 12.33 40.79 -32.37
N LYS A 166 13.15 39.84 -31.93
CA LYS A 166 12.88 38.41 -32.12
C LYS A 166 12.39 37.80 -30.81
N ALA A 167 11.31 37.01 -30.85
CA ALA A 167 10.92 36.13 -29.76
C ALA A 167 11.30 34.70 -30.14
N THR A 168 12.09 34.03 -29.31
CA THR A 168 12.45 32.63 -29.52
C THR A 168 11.67 31.77 -28.52
N PHE A 169 10.83 30.89 -29.05
CA PHE A 169 10.15 29.83 -28.32
C PHE A 169 10.94 28.53 -28.48
N ILE A 170 11.06 27.77 -27.40
CA ILE A 170 11.73 26.47 -27.38
C ILE A 170 10.72 25.37 -27.08
N LYS A 171 10.92 24.18 -27.63
CA LYS A 171 10.03 23.04 -27.35
C LYS A 171 10.02 22.74 -25.86
N ASP A 172 8.84 22.54 -25.30
CA ASP A 172 8.68 22.00 -23.96
C ASP A 172 8.87 20.49 -24.04
N VAL A 173 10.01 20.01 -23.56
CA VAL A 173 10.40 18.61 -23.65
C VAL A 173 10.38 17.97 -22.26
N PRO A 174 10.08 16.67 -22.16
CA PRO A 174 10.20 15.94 -20.90
C PRO A 174 11.68 15.91 -20.47
N VAL A 175 11.93 16.25 -19.21
CA VAL A 175 13.29 16.32 -18.63
C VAL A 175 13.57 15.22 -17.62
N ARG A 176 12.53 14.64 -17.01
CA ARG A 176 12.62 13.46 -16.15
C ARG A 176 11.31 12.66 -16.22
N MET A 177 11.34 11.47 -15.66
CA MET A 177 10.18 10.61 -15.49
C MET A 177 10.08 10.13 -14.04
N GLU A 178 8.85 9.97 -13.56
CA GLU A 178 8.52 9.44 -12.25
C GLU A 178 7.75 8.13 -12.44
N ILE A 179 8.19 7.08 -11.74
CA ILE A 179 7.63 5.73 -11.86
C ILE A 179 6.87 5.42 -10.58
N GLY A 180 5.57 5.18 -10.69
CA GLY A 180 4.72 4.77 -9.57
C GLY A 180 4.43 3.27 -9.57
N GLY A 181 4.13 2.72 -8.39
CA GLY A 181 3.77 1.31 -8.18
C GLY A 181 4.96 0.37 -8.03
N LEU A 182 6.17 0.93 -8.04
CA LEU A 182 7.46 0.22 -7.90
C LEU A 182 8.33 0.87 -6.80
N ASP A 183 7.71 1.66 -5.95
CA ASP A 183 8.26 2.44 -4.85
C ASP A 183 8.20 1.71 -3.50
N GLN A 184 7.77 0.44 -3.50
CA GLN A 184 7.62 -0.43 -2.34
C GLN A 184 7.99 -1.87 -2.68
N ASP A 185 8.19 -2.69 -1.65
CA ASP A 185 8.37 -4.14 -1.82
C ASP A 185 7.12 -4.74 -2.50
N LEU A 186 7.36 -5.57 -3.52
CA LEU A 186 6.29 -6.36 -4.14
C LEU A 186 6.07 -7.62 -3.32
N ILE A 187 4.85 -8.12 -3.28
CA ILE A 187 4.48 -9.34 -2.58
C ILE A 187 4.12 -10.38 -3.63
N VAL A 188 4.65 -11.59 -3.51
CA VAL A 188 4.29 -12.69 -4.41
C VAL A 188 2.77 -12.87 -4.47
N SER A 189 2.26 -13.18 -5.67
CA SER A 189 0.84 -13.27 -6.00
C SER A 189 0.08 -11.95 -6.09
N HIS A 190 0.69 -10.80 -5.78
CA HIS A 190 0.04 -9.49 -5.92
C HIS A 190 0.36 -8.85 -7.26
N GLU A 191 -0.65 -8.17 -7.82
CA GLU A 191 -0.50 -7.31 -8.99
C GLU A 191 -0.29 -5.86 -8.58
N TYR A 192 0.72 -5.24 -9.18
CA TYR A 192 1.08 -3.84 -8.94
C TYR A 192 0.96 -3.04 -10.24
N PRO A 193 0.06 -2.02 -10.29
CA PRO A 193 -0.06 -1.17 -11.45
C PRO A 193 1.17 -0.25 -11.57
N ILE A 194 1.80 -0.25 -12.73
CA ILE A 194 2.92 0.61 -13.08
C ILE A 194 2.36 1.87 -13.72
N THR A 195 2.78 3.02 -13.22
CA THR A 195 2.48 4.31 -13.84
C THR A 195 3.75 5.04 -14.18
N VAL A 196 3.76 5.74 -15.31
CA VAL A 196 4.87 6.61 -15.69
C VAL A 196 4.32 8.01 -15.92
N LYS A 197 4.89 8.97 -15.20
CA LYS A 197 4.59 10.38 -15.35
C LYS A 197 5.82 11.09 -15.92
N LEU A 198 5.64 11.82 -17.03
CA LEU A 198 6.68 12.67 -17.59
C LEU A 198 6.60 14.06 -16.94
N VAL A 199 7.76 14.59 -16.55
CA VAL A 199 7.87 15.97 -16.06
C VAL A 199 8.61 16.80 -17.09
N TYR A 200 7.94 17.83 -17.59
CA TYR A 200 8.40 18.71 -18.63
C TYR A 200 9.25 19.86 -18.07
N LYS A 201 10.05 20.49 -18.93
CA LYS A 201 10.90 21.63 -18.55
C LYS A 201 10.09 22.78 -17.95
N SER A 202 8.83 22.94 -18.38
CA SER A 202 7.87 23.90 -17.83
C SER A 202 7.41 23.61 -16.38
N GLY A 203 7.70 22.41 -15.86
CA GLY A 203 7.10 21.88 -14.63
C GLY A 203 5.75 21.19 -14.86
N LYS A 204 5.22 21.17 -16.09
CA LYS A 204 4.01 20.39 -16.42
C LYS A 204 4.28 18.91 -16.19
N GLU A 205 3.32 18.24 -15.57
CA GLU A 205 3.32 16.80 -15.35
C GLU A 205 2.28 16.12 -16.23
N LEU A 206 2.62 14.97 -16.82
CA LEU A 206 1.73 14.20 -17.68
C LEU A 206 1.87 12.70 -17.41
N LEU A 207 0.79 12.07 -16.95
CA LEU A 207 0.68 10.61 -16.93
C LEU A 207 0.55 10.09 -18.36
N ILE A 208 1.42 9.15 -18.76
CA ILE A 208 1.42 8.60 -20.13
C ILE A 208 0.82 7.19 -20.18
N PRO A 209 0.22 6.78 -21.31
CA PRO A 209 -0.39 5.47 -21.45
C PRO A 209 0.65 4.34 -21.52
N ALA A 210 0.19 3.11 -21.28
CA ALA A 210 1.00 1.88 -21.16
C ALA A 210 1.95 1.60 -22.34
N ASP A 211 1.53 2.02 -23.54
CA ASP A 211 2.21 1.82 -24.81
C ASP A 211 3.26 2.89 -25.10
N SER A 212 3.30 3.95 -24.29
CA SER A 212 4.27 5.05 -24.40
C SER A 212 5.55 4.84 -23.60
N PHE A 213 5.68 3.71 -22.90
CA PHE A 213 6.91 3.32 -22.20
C PHE A 213 7.18 1.82 -22.27
N VAL A 214 8.46 1.47 -22.17
CA VAL A 214 8.95 0.09 -22.16
C VAL A 214 9.57 -0.19 -20.80
N VAL A 215 9.36 -1.40 -20.30
CA VAL A 215 10.01 -1.90 -19.09
C VAL A 215 10.79 -3.15 -19.45
N ASN A 216 12.09 -3.14 -19.23
CA ASN A 216 12.98 -4.26 -19.50
C ASN A 216 13.61 -4.78 -18.21
N TYR A 217 13.70 -6.10 -18.07
CA TYR A 217 14.44 -6.72 -16.98
C TYR A 217 15.94 -6.46 -17.14
N VAL A 218 16.59 -6.05 -16.06
CA VAL A 218 18.05 -5.87 -15.98
C VAL A 218 18.67 -6.95 -15.10
N ALA A 219 18.01 -7.26 -13.98
CA ALA A 219 18.37 -8.38 -13.09
C ALA A 219 17.11 -8.95 -12.44
N GLY A 220 17.13 -10.24 -12.09
CA GLY A 220 15.99 -10.92 -11.48
C GLY A 220 14.89 -11.28 -12.48
N ASP A 221 15.26 -11.66 -13.71
CA ASP A 221 14.30 -12.20 -14.68
C ASP A 221 13.62 -13.46 -14.12
N GLY A 222 12.32 -13.60 -14.35
CA GLY A 222 11.48 -14.66 -13.78
C GLY A 222 11.01 -14.44 -12.33
N ILE A 223 11.36 -13.33 -11.67
CA ILE A 223 10.86 -12.97 -10.33
C ILE A 223 9.46 -12.34 -10.39
N ALA A 224 9.14 -11.67 -11.50
CA ALA A 224 7.82 -11.09 -11.76
C ALA A 224 7.42 -11.28 -13.24
N ILE A 225 6.13 -11.25 -13.51
CA ILE A 225 5.52 -11.26 -14.84
C ILE A 225 4.91 -9.89 -15.10
N ARG A 226 5.21 -9.30 -16.26
CA ARG A 226 4.63 -8.01 -16.66
C ARG A 226 3.50 -8.20 -17.67
N ASN A 227 2.35 -7.60 -17.41
CA ASN A 227 1.28 -7.40 -18.40
C ASN A 227 1.04 -5.91 -18.62
N LYS A 228 1.84 -5.28 -19.50
CA LYS A 228 1.81 -3.85 -19.89
C LYS A 228 1.70 -2.86 -18.72
N MET A 229 0.53 -2.75 -18.12
CA MET A 229 0.21 -1.91 -16.96
C MET A 229 0.50 -2.57 -15.61
N ASN A 230 0.58 -3.90 -15.50
CA ASN A 230 0.73 -4.56 -14.19
C ASN A 230 2.03 -5.37 -14.10
N PHE A 231 2.61 -5.41 -12.90
CA PHE A 231 3.58 -6.42 -12.48
C PHE A 231 2.90 -7.41 -11.54
N LEU A 232 2.88 -8.68 -11.90
CA LEU A 232 2.55 -9.78 -11.01
C LEU A 232 3.86 -10.35 -10.43
N ALA A 233 4.07 -10.23 -9.13
CA ALA A 233 5.21 -10.86 -8.48
C ALA A 233 4.98 -12.38 -8.34
N VAL A 234 5.99 -13.20 -8.67
CA VAL A 234 5.84 -14.67 -8.71
C VAL A 234 6.84 -15.42 -7.83
N LYS A 235 7.95 -14.78 -7.45
CA LYS A 235 9.02 -15.38 -6.64
C LYS A 235 9.70 -14.32 -5.79
N ARG A 236 10.25 -14.68 -4.63
CA ARG A 236 11.06 -13.78 -3.81
C ARG A 236 12.40 -13.47 -4.46
N GLY A 237 12.95 -12.31 -4.14
CA GLY A 237 14.29 -11.90 -4.53
C GLY A 237 14.37 -10.41 -4.85
N ASN A 238 15.45 -10.01 -5.51
CA ASN A 238 15.65 -8.62 -5.92
C ASN A 238 15.44 -8.51 -7.43
N LEU A 239 14.53 -7.64 -7.82
CA LEU A 239 14.20 -7.32 -9.20
C LEU A 239 14.81 -5.96 -9.55
N THR A 240 15.50 -5.86 -10.68
CA THR A 240 15.91 -4.56 -11.23
C THR A 240 15.39 -4.43 -12.65
N VAL A 241 14.62 -3.38 -12.89
CA VAL A 241 14.02 -3.06 -14.18
C VAL A 241 14.52 -1.71 -14.69
N ARG A 242 14.61 -1.59 -16.01
CA ARG A 242 14.82 -0.32 -16.69
C ARG A 242 13.52 0.11 -17.34
N VAL A 243 13.03 1.28 -16.96
CA VAL A 243 11.86 1.90 -17.58
C VAL A 243 12.34 2.99 -18.54
N THR A 244 11.87 2.96 -19.79
CA THR A 244 12.26 3.92 -20.82
C THR A 244 11.06 4.53 -21.51
N SER A 245 11.08 5.85 -21.73
CA SER A 245 10.09 6.57 -22.55
C SER A 245 10.79 7.67 -23.34
N GLY A 246 10.73 7.57 -24.68
CA GLY A 246 11.51 8.44 -25.55
C GLY A 246 13.01 8.35 -25.24
N ASN A 247 13.62 9.49 -24.89
CA ASN A 247 15.04 9.58 -24.53
C ASN A 247 15.30 9.42 -23.02
N LEU A 248 14.26 9.29 -22.20
CA LEU A 248 14.38 9.12 -20.76
C LEU A 248 14.51 7.64 -20.41
N SER A 249 15.37 7.34 -19.44
CA SER A 249 15.63 5.99 -18.94
C SER A 249 15.91 6.05 -17.46
N GLU A 250 15.18 5.27 -16.68
CA GLU A 250 15.38 5.15 -15.22
C GLU A 250 15.55 3.68 -14.84
N LEU A 251 16.38 3.43 -13.82
CA LEU A 251 16.55 2.10 -13.23
C LEU A 251 15.82 2.05 -11.90
N VAL A 252 15.02 1.01 -11.69
CA VAL A 252 14.31 0.77 -10.43
C VAL A 252 14.71 -0.60 -9.91
N SER A 253 15.20 -0.63 -8.67
CA SER A 253 15.52 -1.85 -7.93
C SER A 253 14.52 -2.03 -6.81
N ILE A 254 13.90 -3.21 -6.74
CA ILE A 254 12.76 -3.52 -5.90
C ILE A 254 12.97 -4.90 -5.29
N ARG A 255 12.59 -5.07 -4.02
CA ARG A 255 12.54 -6.39 -3.40
C ARG A 255 11.16 -7.02 -3.64
N VAL A 256 11.15 -8.32 -3.87
CA VAL A 256 9.94 -9.14 -3.87
C VAL A 256 9.95 -10.04 -2.64
N SER A 257 8.93 -9.92 -1.80
CA SER A 257 8.73 -10.65 -0.55
C SER A 257 7.93 -11.93 -0.77
N GLU A 258 8.40 -13.03 -0.18
CA GLU A 258 7.64 -14.28 -0.06
C GLU A 258 6.58 -14.27 1.04
N ILE A 259 6.50 -13.22 1.85
CA ILE A 259 5.55 -13.09 2.96
C ILE A 259 4.60 -11.92 2.66
N ASP A 260 3.32 -12.21 2.78
CA ASP A 260 2.23 -11.25 2.85
C ASP A 260 1.70 -11.20 4.29
N ASP A 261 1.88 -10.05 4.98
CA ASP A 261 1.17 -9.75 6.23
C ASP A 261 -0.21 -9.20 5.86
N VAL A 262 -1.18 -10.09 5.79
CA VAL A 262 -2.51 -9.82 5.25
C VAL A 262 -3.23 -8.88 6.20
N SER A 263 -3.27 -7.59 5.86
CA SER A 263 -3.92 -6.56 6.69
C SER A 263 -5.46 -6.70 6.73
N GLN A 264 -6.05 -7.17 5.64
CA GLN A 264 -7.50 -7.32 5.47
C GLN A 264 -7.90 -8.80 5.38
N PHE A 265 -8.45 -9.33 6.47
CA PHE A 265 -9.03 -10.66 6.57
C PHE A 265 -10.33 -10.62 7.37
N ASP A 266 -11.05 -11.75 7.39
CA ASP A 266 -12.42 -11.87 7.92
C ASP A 266 -12.55 -11.33 9.35
N ALA A 267 -13.52 -10.43 9.56
CA ALA A 267 -13.76 -9.77 10.85
C ALA A 267 -14.17 -10.76 11.96
N PHE A 268 -14.79 -11.89 11.61
CA PHE A 268 -15.14 -12.95 12.55
C PHE A 268 -13.88 -13.55 13.21
N LEU A 269 -12.78 -13.68 12.46
CA LEU A 269 -11.51 -14.18 13.01
C LEU A 269 -10.85 -13.17 13.97
N LYS A 270 -11.05 -11.87 13.73
CA LYS A 270 -10.52 -10.79 14.58
C LYS A 270 -11.32 -10.58 15.87
N THR A 271 -12.52 -11.13 15.96
CA THR A 271 -13.46 -10.81 17.05
C THR A 271 -13.65 -12.02 17.96
N PRO A 272 -13.19 -12.00 19.22
CA PRO A 272 -13.43 -13.07 20.17
C PRO A 272 -14.93 -13.21 20.48
N ALA A 273 -15.35 -14.43 20.83
CA ALA A 273 -16.74 -14.67 21.22
C ALA A 273 -17.16 -13.77 22.39
N SER A 274 -18.36 -13.19 22.27
CA SER A 274 -18.93 -12.34 23.32
C SER A 274 -19.10 -13.12 24.63
N GLY A 275 -18.74 -12.48 25.74
CA GLY A 275 -18.81 -13.07 27.07
C GLY A 275 -17.69 -14.04 27.40
N ALA A 276 -16.68 -14.21 26.53
CA ALA A 276 -15.52 -15.05 26.80
C ALA A 276 -14.75 -14.56 28.03
N SER A 277 -14.37 -15.47 28.92
CA SER A 277 -13.66 -15.17 30.16
C SER A 277 -12.19 -14.81 29.90
N VAL A 278 -11.58 -15.39 28.87
CA VAL A 278 -10.23 -15.05 28.40
C VAL A 278 -10.19 -14.87 26.89
N VAL A 279 -9.31 -13.98 26.42
CA VAL A 279 -8.99 -13.85 24.99
C VAL A 279 -7.71 -14.62 24.70
N ILE A 280 -7.72 -15.42 23.65
CA ILE A 280 -6.61 -16.24 23.18
C ILE A 280 -6.09 -15.64 21.87
N PRO A 281 -4.95 -14.93 21.89
CA PRO A 281 -4.36 -14.38 20.68
C PRO A 281 -3.74 -15.51 19.82
N VAL A 282 -4.08 -15.49 18.53
CA VAL A 282 -3.70 -16.50 17.54
C VAL A 282 -3.03 -15.83 16.35
N VAL A 283 -2.00 -16.48 15.82
CA VAL A 283 -1.41 -16.15 14.52
C VAL A 283 -1.85 -17.20 13.50
N VAL A 284 -2.34 -16.76 12.35
CA VAL A 284 -2.60 -17.65 11.21
C VAL A 284 -1.43 -17.57 10.23
N ILE A 285 -0.98 -18.72 9.74
CA ILE A 285 0.03 -18.83 8.68
C ILE A 285 -0.49 -19.80 7.63
N ASN A 286 -0.45 -19.44 6.35
CA ASN A 286 -0.75 -20.36 5.25
C ASN A 286 0.46 -20.49 4.35
N PHE A 287 0.84 -21.72 3.98
CA PHE A 287 1.83 -21.94 2.94
C PHE A 287 1.14 -22.19 1.60
N LEU A 288 1.32 -21.26 0.67
CA LEU A 288 0.65 -21.23 -0.63
C LEU A 288 1.68 -21.10 -1.76
N PRO A 289 2.55 -22.11 -1.98
CA PRO A 289 3.60 -22.01 -2.99
C PRO A 289 3.02 -21.84 -4.39
N THR A 290 3.68 -21.02 -5.20
CA THR A 290 3.29 -20.75 -6.58
C THR A 290 4.50 -20.65 -7.50
N MET A 291 4.29 -20.96 -8.78
CA MET A 291 5.29 -20.77 -9.84
C MET A 291 4.94 -19.62 -10.78
N ASP A 292 3.66 -19.22 -10.82
CA ASP A 292 3.14 -18.22 -11.76
C ASP A 292 2.47 -17.03 -11.07
N GLY A 293 2.42 -17.01 -9.73
CA GLY A 293 1.78 -15.96 -8.94
C GLY A 293 0.26 -16.03 -8.90
N SER A 294 -0.37 -17.05 -9.49
CA SER A 294 -1.83 -17.14 -9.64
C SER A 294 -2.42 -18.47 -9.20
N LYS A 295 -1.67 -19.56 -9.36
CA LYS A 295 -2.09 -20.93 -9.02
C LYS A 295 -1.21 -21.53 -7.95
N LEU A 296 -1.80 -22.42 -7.17
CA LEU A 296 -1.07 -23.24 -6.24
C LEU A 296 -0.18 -24.23 -7.01
N ASP A 297 1.06 -24.38 -6.59
CA ASP A 297 2.02 -25.27 -7.22
C ASP A 297 1.81 -26.71 -6.76
N MET A 298 1.18 -27.53 -7.60
CA MET A 298 0.88 -28.95 -7.30
C MET A 298 2.13 -29.80 -7.00
N SER A 299 3.31 -29.37 -7.44
CA SER A 299 4.56 -30.09 -7.15
C SER A 299 5.03 -29.90 -5.70
N ARG A 300 4.57 -28.83 -5.04
CA ARG A 300 4.88 -28.50 -3.64
C ARG A 300 3.64 -28.65 -2.74
N ALA A 301 2.52 -28.11 -3.16
CA ALA A 301 1.25 -28.09 -2.45
C ALA A 301 0.14 -28.71 -3.33
N PRO A 302 0.09 -30.05 -3.48
CA PRO A 302 -1.02 -30.72 -4.16
C PRO A 302 -2.32 -30.40 -3.42
N ASP A 303 -3.36 -29.88 -4.09
CA ASP A 303 -4.50 -29.21 -3.42
C ASP A 303 -5.65 -30.09 -2.91
N ASP A 304 -5.64 -31.38 -3.25
CA ASP A 304 -6.74 -32.31 -2.94
C ASP A 304 -6.18 -33.69 -2.57
N TYR A 305 -6.92 -34.45 -1.78
CA TYR A 305 -6.51 -35.77 -1.28
C TYR A 305 -6.61 -36.86 -2.35
N TRP A 306 -7.65 -36.81 -3.19
CA TRP A 306 -7.96 -37.87 -4.14
C TRP A 306 -7.57 -37.50 -5.57
N ILE A 307 -7.92 -36.30 -6.01
CA ILE A 307 -7.74 -35.87 -7.40
C ILE A 307 -7.31 -34.41 -7.40
N LEU A 308 -6.12 -34.11 -7.93
CA LEU A 308 -5.61 -32.74 -8.04
C LEU A 308 -6.59 -31.84 -8.81
N ARG A 309 -6.83 -30.66 -8.26
CA ARG A 309 -7.84 -29.72 -8.75
C ARG A 309 -7.22 -28.52 -9.44
N HIS A 310 -5.92 -28.27 -9.24
CA HIS A 310 -5.19 -27.13 -9.79
C HIS A 310 -5.80 -25.77 -9.42
N SER A 311 -6.25 -25.65 -8.18
CA SER A 311 -6.85 -24.45 -7.60
C SER A 311 -5.98 -23.21 -7.79
N THR A 312 -6.65 -22.09 -8.06
CA THR A 312 -6.02 -20.77 -7.96
C THR A 312 -5.67 -20.48 -6.50
N LEU A 313 -4.73 -19.55 -6.27
CA LEU A 313 -4.39 -19.10 -4.92
C LEU A 313 -5.60 -18.46 -4.23
N ALA A 314 -6.44 -17.73 -4.96
CA ALA A 314 -7.66 -17.13 -4.43
C ALA A 314 -8.66 -18.19 -3.94
N GLU A 315 -8.86 -19.28 -4.70
CA GLU A 315 -9.72 -20.41 -4.30
C GLU A 315 -9.18 -21.13 -3.06
N ALA A 316 -7.86 -21.37 -3.01
CA ALA A 316 -7.23 -21.97 -1.84
C ALA A 316 -7.40 -21.08 -0.59
N LYS A 317 -7.13 -19.77 -0.69
CA LYS A 317 -7.33 -18.80 0.40
C LYS A 317 -8.78 -18.77 0.88
N GLN A 318 -9.75 -18.79 -0.04
CA GLN A 318 -11.18 -18.81 0.31
C GLN A 318 -11.55 -20.07 1.09
N ARG A 319 -11.12 -21.25 0.61
CA ARG A 319 -11.36 -22.53 1.29
C ARG A 319 -10.79 -22.49 2.72
N ILE A 320 -9.52 -22.11 2.85
CA ILE A 320 -8.83 -22.02 4.15
C ILE A 320 -9.57 -21.06 5.08
N MET A 321 -9.92 -19.86 4.61
CA MET A 321 -10.64 -18.86 5.41
C MET A 321 -11.94 -19.43 5.99
N GLY A 322 -12.73 -20.16 5.19
CA GLY A 322 -13.95 -20.80 5.66
C GLY A 322 -13.70 -21.89 6.72
N GLU A 323 -12.69 -22.74 6.52
CA GLU A 323 -12.32 -23.76 7.52
C GLU A 323 -11.81 -23.13 8.82
N LEU A 324 -11.06 -22.03 8.77
CA LEU A 324 -10.58 -21.32 9.96
C LEU A 324 -11.72 -20.66 10.73
N ARG A 325 -12.76 -20.14 10.06
CA ARG A 325 -13.96 -19.62 10.73
C ARG A 325 -14.68 -20.72 11.50
N LEU A 326 -14.83 -21.90 10.90
CA LEU A 326 -15.44 -23.05 11.56
C LEU A 326 -14.57 -23.57 12.71
N THR A 327 -13.24 -23.60 12.52
CA THR A 327 -12.26 -23.95 13.57
C THR A 327 -12.40 -23.03 14.77
N LYS A 328 -12.39 -21.71 14.54
CA LYS A 328 -12.60 -20.69 15.58
C LYS A 328 -13.90 -20.93 16.34
N PHE A 329 -15.01 -21.06 15.60
CA PHE A 329 -16.31 -21.29 16.22
C PHE A 329 -16.31 -22.57 17.08
N GLY A 330 -15.78 -23.68 16.58
CA GLY A 330 -15.76 -24.95 17.29
C GLY A 330 -14.95 -24.90 18.60
N ILE A 331 -13.85 -24.15 18.63
CA ILE A 331 -13.05 -23.94 19.84
C ILE A 331 -13.82 -23.14 20.88
N GLU A 332 -14.38 -21.99 20.49
CA GLU A 332 -15.13 -21.14 21.40
C GLU A 332 -16.38 -21.88 21.92
N GLU A 333 -17.08 -22.58 21.03
CA GLU A 333 -18.28 -23.35 21.38
C GLU A 333 -17.98 -24.54 22.30
N GLY A 334 -16.87 -25.24 22.06
CA GLY A 334 -16.45 -26.37 22.88
C GLY A 334 -16.11 -25.96 24.31
N THR A 335 -15.70 -24.71 24.55
CA THR A 335 -15.35 -24.24 25.90
C THR A 335 -16.55 -23.81 26.75
N ARG A 336 -17.78 -23.97 26.25
CA ARG A 336 -19.02 -23.70 27.00
C ARG A 336 -19.40 -24.90 27.85
N PHE A 337 -18.99 -24.89 29.12
CA PHE A 337 -19.22 -26.01 30.02
C PHE A 337 -20.71 -26.40 30.10
N ARG A 338 -21.00 -27.66 29.78
CA ARG A 338 -22.33 -28.31 29.79
C ARG A 338 -23.42 -27.61 28.96
N GLN A 339 -23.05 -26.84 27.94
CA GLN A 339 -24.03 -26.15 27.09
C GLN A 339 -25.08 -27.09 26.49
N PHE A 340 -24.71 -28.30 26.08
CA PHE A 340 -25.65 -29.30 25.54
C PHE A 340 -26.73 -29.78 26.54
N THR A 341 -26.61 -29.48 27.84
CA THR A 341 -27.65 -29.76 28.85
C THR A 341 -28.43 -28.51 29.29
N SER A 342 -28.02 -27.33 28.84
CA SER A 342 -28.58 -26.06 29.25
C SER A 342 -29.55 -25.50 28.20
N HIS A 343 -30.66 -24.94 28.67
CA HIS A 343 -31.58 -24.17 27.83
C HIS A 343 -31.13 -22.71 27.66
N GLU A 344 -30.26 -22.23 28.56
CA GLU A 344 -29.62 -20.92 28.47
C GLU A 344 -28.28 -21.03 27.76
N ARG A 345 -27.85 -19.95 27.10
CA ARG A 345 -26.54 -19.90 26.46
C ARG A 345 -25.47 -19.55 27.49
N ILE A 346 -24.68 -20.54 27.86
CA ILE A 346 -23.53 -20.42 28.78
C ILE A 346 -22.39 -19.72 28.05
N SER A 347 -21.75 -18.73 28.67
CA SER A 347 -20.56 -18.06 28.12
C SER A 347 -19.42 -19.05 27.82
N PRO A 348 -18.66 -18.85 26.73
CA PRO A 348 -17.49 -19.67 26.48
C PRO A 348 -16.36 -19.26 27.43
N TYR A 349 -15.46 -20.18 27.79
CA TYR A 349 -14.28 -19.76 28.54
C TYR A 349 -13.30 -19.01 27.63
N ALA A 350 -13.02 -19.54 26.44
CA ALA A 350 -12.05 -18.97 25.52
C ALA A 350 -12.75 -18.22 24.38
N GLY A 351 -12.28 -17.01 24.12
CA GLY A 351 -12.58 -16.22 22.92
C GLY A 351 -11.31 -16.13 22.07
N ILE A 352 -11.38 -16.57 20.83
CA ILE A 352 -10.22 -16.57 19.94
C ILE A 352 -10.10 -15.21 19.24
N GLU A 353 -8.90 -14.66 19.18
CA GLU A 353 -8.60 -13.43 18.44
C GLU A 353 -7.41 -13.68 17.51
N VAL A 354 -7.64 -13.69 16.20
CA VAL A 354 -6.54 -13.74 15.23
C VAL A 354 -5.91 -12.35 15.12
N VAL A 355 -4.70 -12.21 15.69
CA VAL A 355 -3.99 -10.93 15.80
C VAL A 355 -3.08 -10.65 14.59
N ARG A 356 -2.65 -11.69 13.88
CA ARG A 356 -1.90 -11.61 12.62
C ARG A 356 -2.27 -12.75 11.69
N TYR A 357 -2.17 -12.50 10.39
CA TYR A 357 -2.52 -13.44 9.34
C TYR A 357 -1.49 -13.34 8.23
N PHE A 358 -0.76 -14.43 7.99
CA PHE A 358 0.31 -14.47 7.00
C PHE A 358 0.00 -15.45 5.88
N ASP A 359 0.19 -15.02 4.63
CA ASP A 359 0.35 -15.92 3.50
C ASP A 359 1.84 -15.99 3.12
N VAL A 360 2.37 -17.21 3.05
CA VAL A 360 3.79 -17.49 2.79
C VAL A 360 3.89 -18.26 1.49
N TYR A 361 4.69 -17.77 0.55
CA TYR A 361 4.82 -18.36 -0.80
C TYR A 361 6.10 -19.18 -0.98
N GLU A 362 7.11 -18.94 -0.15
CA GLU A 362 8.37 -19.69 -0.10
C GLU A 362 8.84 -19.85 1.35
N LEU A 363 9.30 -21.05 1.71
CA LEU A 363 9.85 -21.35 3.02
C LEU A 363 10.95 -22.42 2.91
N GLU A 364 11.72 -22.56 3.98
CA GLU A 364 12.75 -23.59 4.05
C GLU A 364 12.21 -24.85 4.75
N LEU A 365 12.69 -26.00 4.28
CA LEU A 365 12.37 -27.30 4.87
C LEU A 365 13.60 -27.85 5.58
N ARG A 366 13.37 -28.59 6.67
CA ARG A 366 14.38 -29.34 7.41
C ARG A 366 13.97 -30.79 7.59
N HIS A 367 14.90 -31.64 7.98
CA HIS A 367 14.58 -33.01 8.37
C HIS A 367 13.84 -33.02 9.73
N TRP A 368 12.70 -33.70 9.75
CA TRP A 368 11.92 -34.01 10.95
C TRP A 368 12.42 -35.32 11.57
N THR A 369 12.56 -36.34 10.73
CA THR A 369 13.22 -37.62 11.03
C THR A 369 14.28 -37.89 9.97
N SER A 370 14.95 -39.04 10.06
CA SER A 370 15.94 -39.45 9.04
C SER A 370 15.38 -39.53 7.62
N THR A 371 14.06 -39.68 7.46
CA THR A 371 13.40 -39.88 6.15
C THR A 371 12.31 -38.87 5.83
N GLN A 372 11.81 -38.10 6.81
CA GLN A 372 10.71 -37.15 6.59
C GLN A 372 11.20 -35.71 6.76
N LYS A 373 10.72 -34.82 5.89
CA LYS A 373 10.94 -33.37 5.99
C LYS A 373 9.75 -32.66 6.62
N THR A 374 10.01 -31.54 7.27
CA THR A 374 9.01 -30.60 7.78
C THR A 374 9.48 -29.16 7.59
N ILE A 375 8.68 -28.20 8.06
CA ILE A 375 8.96 -26.78 8.02
C ILE A 375 10.14 -26.43 8.93
N ASP A 376 11.06 -25.58 8.45
CA ASP A 376 12.02 -24.93 9.31
C ASP A 376 11.38 -23.75 10.05
N TYR A 377 10.79 -24.05 11.21
CA TYR A 377 10.15 -23.03 12.05
C TYR A 377 11.10 -21.95 12.53
N HIS A 378 12.41 -22.23 12.74
CA HIS A 378 13.35 -21.20 13.19
C HIS A 378 13.54 -20.14 12.12
N SER A 379 13.78 -20.56 10.87
CA SER A 379 13.91 -19.62 9.75
C SER A 379 12.62 -18.87 9.47
N LEU A 380 11.47 -19.56 9.51
CA LEU A 380 10.18 -18.93 9.21
C LEU A 380 9.79 -17.94 10.32
N PHE A 381 9.91 -18.33 11.59
CA PHE A 381 9.43 -17.52 12.71
C PHE A 381 10.27 -16.28 12.97
N ASP A 382 11.57 -16.33 12.65
CA ASP A 382 12.44 -15.15 12.60
C ASP A 382 11.91 -14.12 11.59
N LYS A 383 11.62 -14.55 10.36
CA LYS A 383 11.09 -13.68 9.30
C LYS A 383 9.72 -13.08 9.64
N LEU A 384 8.87 -13.84 10.34
CA LEU A 384 7.52 -13.42 10.74
C LEU A 384 7.50 -12.59 12.04
N GLY A 385 8.64 -12.41 12.71
CA GLY A 385 8.69 -11.69 13.99
C GLY A 385 7.93 -12.38 15.12
N MET A 386 7.86 -13.72 15.10
CA MET A 386 7.06 -14.49 16.07
C MET A 386 7.54 -14.33 17.51
N GLU A 387 8.83 -14.05 17.74
CA GLU A 387 9.33 -13.78 19.09
C GLU A 387 8.59 -12.61 19.74
N ASP A 388 8.41 -11.50 19.00
CA ASP A 388 7.69 -10.32 19.48
C ASP A 388 6.20 -10.64 19.68
N LEU A 389 5.59 -11.36 18.73
CA LEU A 389 4.18 -11.75 18.80
C LEU A 389 3.88 -12.63 20.03
N VAL A 390 4.75 -13.60 20.34
CA VAL A 390 4.57 -14.47 21.52
C VAL A 390 4.92 -13.74 22.82
N ASN A 391 6.03 -12.99 22.84
CA ASN A 391 6.52 -12.38 24.08
C ASN A 391 5.73 -11.14 24.49
N ASN A 392 5.38 -10.29 23.52
CA ASN A 392 4.84 -8.96 23.78
C ASN A 392 3.37 -8.82 23.38
N HIS A 393 2.88 -9.62 22.41
CA HIS A 393 1.46 -9.66 22.03
C HIS A 393 0.68 -10.85 22.60
N GLY A 394 1.34 -11.71 23.40
CA GLY A 394 0.68 -12.78 24.13
C GLY A 394 0.11 -13.89 23.25
N VAL A 395 0.64 -14.07 22.04
CA VAL A 395 0.24 -15.17 21.15
C VAL A 395 0.44 -16.51 21.84
N LYS A 396 -0.67 -17.26 21.97
CA LYS A 396 -0.71 -18.59 22.59
C LYS A 396 -0.74 -19.69 21.55
N GLU A 397 -1.21 -19.39 20.34
CA GLU A 397 -1.36 -20.38 19.29
C GLU A 397 -0.97 -19.87 17.91
N VAL A 398 -0.48 -20.79 17.10
CA VAL A 398 -0.22 -20.59 15.68
C VAL A 398 -1.03 -21.62 14.91
N TRP A 399 -1.95 -21.17 14.06
CA TRP A 399 -2.69 -22.04 13.16
C TRP A 399 -2.00 -22.03 11.80
N PHE A 400 -1.28 -23.10 11.51
CA PHE A 400 -0.51 -23.19 10.27
C PHE A 400 -1.22 -24.13 9.31
N THR A 401 -1.70 -23.62 8.18
CA THR A 401 -2.31 -24.42 7.12
C THR A 401 -1.33 -24.71 6.00
N ILE A 402 -1.13 -25.99 5.67
CA ILE A 402 -0.38 -26.42 4.49
C ILE A 402 -1.14 -27.50 3.72
N PHE A 403 -0.91 -27.57 2.42
CA PHE A 403 -1.26 -28.76 1.64
C PHE A 403 -0.05 -29.70 1.65
N ASN A 404 -0.09 -30.69 2.55
CA ASN A 404 0.99 -31.67 2.73
C ASN A 404 1.35 -32.39 1.42
N LYS A 405 2.64 -32.66 1.19
CA LYS A 405 3.06 -33.53 0.09
C LYS A 405 3.55 -34.86 0.66
N ASP A 406 2.73 -35.88 0.53
CA ASP A 406 3.06 -37.25 0.95
C ASP A 406 2.49 -38.25 -0.09
N ALA A 407 2.57 -39.56 0.19
CA ALA A 407 2.06 -40.66 -0.63
C ALA A 407 0.52 -40.72 -0.71
N TYR A 408 -0.15 -39.57 -0.78
CA TYR A 408 -1.60 -39.49 -0.98
C TYR A 408 -2.01 -39.95 -2.38
N PRO A 409 -3.23 -40.48 -2.55
CA PRO A 409 -3.71 -40.95 -3.84
C PRO A 409 -3.60 -39.90 -4.96
N SER A 410 -3.89 -38.63 -4.67
CA SER A 410 -3.76 -37.54 -5.63
C SER A 410 -2.32 -37.32 -6.10
N VAL A 411 -1.33 -37.52 -5.22
CA VAL A 411 0.09 -37.35 -5.52
C VAL A 411 0.61 -38.57 -6.25
N VAL A 412 0.39 -39.77 -5.72
CA VAL A 412 0.89 -41.05 -6.26
C VAL A 412 0.43 -41.28 -7.70
N ASN A 413 -0.81 -40.88 -8.01
CA ASN A 413 -1.40 -41.01 -9.35
C ASN A 413 -1.15 -39.80 -10.26
N SER A 414 -0.26 -38.88 -9.86
CA SER A 414 0.06 -37.68 -10.64
C SER A 414 1.52 -37.67 -11.11
N PRO A 415 1.87 -36.78 -12.05
CA PRO A 415 3.27 -36.54 -12.44
C PRO A 415 4.16 -35.97 -11.32
N TYR A 416 3.59 -35.59 -10.17
CA TYR A 416 4.31 -34.95 -9.06
C TYR A 416 4.76 -35.93 -7.97
N ASN A 417 4.57 -37.24 -8.18
CA ASN A 417 5.02 -38.30 -7.28
C ASN A 417 6.55 -38.38 -7.23
N ASP A 418 7.13 -37.64 -6.29
CA ASP A 418 8.55 -37.67 -5.99
C ASP A 418 8.75 -37.75 -4.46
N PRO A 419 9.02 -38.94 -3.91
CA PRO A 419 9.22 -39.14 -2.48
C PRO A 419 10.33 -38.27 -1.85
N ASP A 420 11.34 -37.85 -2.61
CA ASP A 420 12.44 -37.03 -2.07
C ASP A 420 12.00 -35.59 -1.77
N THR A 421 10.83 -35.20 -2.29
CA THR A 421 10.22 -33.88 -2.07
C THR A 421 9.07 -33.92 -1.07
N TYR A 422 8.77 -35.09 -0.49
CA TYR A 422 7.70 -35.21 0.49
C TYR A 422 8.03 -34.44 1.77
N TYR A 423 7.02 -33.78 2.30
CA TYR A 423 7.06 -33.08 3.57
C TYR A 423 5.66 -33.01 4.16
N GLY A 424 5.62 -32.96 5.49
CA GLY A 424 4.38 -32.77 6.22
C GLY A 424 4.60 -31.90 7.44
N MET A 425 3.53 -31.71 8.19
CA MET A 425 3.54 -31.02 9.46
C MET A 425 2.96 -31.91 10.54
N PRO A 426 3.55 -31.90 11.74
CA PRO A 426 2.94 -32.53 12.92
C PRO A 426 1.55 -31.94 13.23
N GLU A 427 0.70 -32.73 13.88
CA GLU A 427 -0.67 -32.31 14.24
C GLU A 427 -0.64 -31.12 15.21
N SER A 428 0.25 -31.19 16.21
CA SER A 428 0.50 -30.13 17.17
C SER A 428 1.91 -30.20 17.72
N ASN A 429 2.55 -29.03 17.84
CA ASN A 429 3.86 -28.83 18.48
C ASN A 429 3.80 -27.74 19.53
N MET A 430 4.31 -28.00 20.72
CA MET A 430 4.32 -27.06 21.84
C MET A 430 5.73 -26.61 22.18
N SER A 431 5.90 -25.30 22.34
CA SER A 431 7.14 -24.68 22.81
C SER A 431 6.88 -24.03 24.16
N SER A 432 7.66 -24.39 25.18
CA SER A 432 7.57 -23.80 26.51
C SER A 432 8.95 -23.56 27.13
N PRO A 433 9.23 -22.37 27.67
CA PRO A 433 10.46 -22.12 28.43
C PRO A 433 10.48 -22.83 29.78
N LEU A 434 9.34 -23.33 30.26
CA LEU A 434 9.20 -23.92 31.60
C LEU A 434 9.13 -25.44 31.58
N THR A 435 8.49 -26.02 30.57
CA THR A 435 8.27 -27.46 30.47
C THR A 435 8.95 -28.10 29.27
N GLY A 436 9.52 -27.30 28.36
CA GLY A 436 9.98 -27.78 27.07
C GLY A 436 8.81 -28.25 26.20
N ASP A 437 9.03 -29.32 25.47
CA ASP A 437 8.11 -29.86 24.48
C ASP A 437 7.10 -30.85 25.10
N ILE A 438 5.83 -30.42 25.19
CA ILE A 438 4.69 -31.24 25.61
C ILE A 438 3.71 -31.42 24.43
N SER A 439 4.26 -31.66 23.24
CA SER A 439 3.48 -31.96 22.05
C SER A 439 2.76 -33.29 22.16
N ASN A 440 1.63 -33.42 21.46
CA ASN A 440 1.08 -34.73 21.08
C ASN A 440 1.99 -35.46 20.09
N SER A 441 2.61 -34.70 19.19
CA SER A 441 3.51 -35.22 18.16
C SER A 441 4.85 -35.71 18.76
N TYR A 442 5.72 -36.25 17.91
CA TYR A 442 7.10 -36.58 18.31
C TYR A 442 7.78 -35.37 18.94
N ARG A 443 8.29 -35.56 20.17
CA ARG A 443 8.89 -34.47 20.95
C ARG A 443 10.35 -34.30 20.59
N LEU A 444 10.68 -33.23 19.89
CA LEU A 444 12.03 -32.96 19.41
C LEU A 444 12.53 -31.67 20.07
N PRO A 445 13.60 -31.72 20.89
CA PRO A 445 14.01 -30.57 21.72
C PRO A 445 14.25 -29.22 21.01
N ASN A 446 14.42 -29.20 19.68
CA ASN A 446 14.77 -28.02 18.89
C ASN A 446 13.89 -27.87 17.63
N ASP A 447 12.66 -28.40 17.62
CA ASP A 447 11.74 -28.22 16.50
C ASP A 447 11.15 -26.81 16.38
N LEU A 448 10.80 -26.21 17.52
CA LEU A 448 10.31 -24.84 17.63
C LEU A 448 11.32 -23.95 18.36
N PRO A 449 11.37 -22.64 18.04
CA PRO A 449 12.03 -21.66 18.88
C PRO A 449 11.46 -21.63 20.31
N ILE A 450 12.33 -21.49 21.31
CA ILE A 450 11.91 -21.29 22.71
C ILE A 450 11.90 -19.79 22.99
N TYR A 451 10.71 -19.24 23.29
CA TYR A 451 10.51 -17.84 23.65
C TYR A 451 10.23 -17.67 25.16
N LYS A 452 9.92 -16.45 25.61
CA LYS A 452 9.65 -16.16 27.04
C LYS A 452 8.29 -16.66 27.51
N ASN A 453 7.35 -16.83 26.59
CA ASN A 453 6.02 -17.37 26.85
C ASN A 453 5.79 -18.66 26.05
N THR A 454 4.98 -19.55 26.61
CA THR A 454 4.56 -20.80 25.96
C THR A 454 3.59 -20.53 24.80
N TYR A 455 3.75 -21.29 23.71
CA TYR A 455 2.83 -21.29 22.58
C TYR A 455 2.71 -22.68 21.94
N VAL A 456 1.64 -22.91 21.18
CA VAL A 456 1.38 -24.16 20.44
C VAL A 456 1.18 -23.87 18.95
N VAL A 457 1.87 -24.61 18.09
CA VAL A 457 1.63 -24.64 16.64
C VAL A 457 0.69 -25.80 16.33
N TYR A 458 -0.46 -25.51 15.73
CA TYR A 458 -1.38 -26.51 15.20
C TYR A 458 -1.18 -26.66 13.70
N GLY A 459 -0.90 -27.88 13.26
CA GLY A 459 -0.69 -28.20 11.87
C GLY A 459 -1.99 -28.56 11.16
N ASN A 460 -2.59 -27.60 10.48
CA ASN A 460 -3.83 -27.78 9.73
C ASN A 460 -3.53 -28.28 8.31
N SER A 461 -4.23 -29.33 7.89
CA SER A 461 -4.12 -29.86 6.53
C SER A 461 -5.12 -29.19 5.59
N GLY A 462 -4.63 -28.51 4.56
CA GLY A 462 -5.47 -27.88 3.53
C GLY A 462 -6.31 -28.88 2.71
N HIS A 463 -5.97 -30.18 2.75
CA HIS A 463 -6.78 -31.24 2.15
C HIS A 463 -8.04 -31.56 2.93
N ARG A 464 -8.01 -31.30 4.24
CA ARG A 464 -9.04 -31.70 5.20
C ARG A 464 -9.86 -30.48 5.64
N GLY A 465 -10.78 -30.71 6.58
CA GLY A 465 -11.67 -29.69 7.12
C GLY A 465 -11.33 -29.30 8.54
N PHE A 466 -12.14 -28.38 9.07
CA PHE A 466 -12.02 -27.95 10.46
C PHE A 466 -12.23 -29.08 11.47
N ASP A 467 -12.92 -30.16 11.11
CA ASP A 467 -13.05 -31.37 11.92
C ASP A 467 -11.67 -31.90 12.34
N THR A 468 -10.71 -31.93 11.41
CA THR A 468 -9.32 -32.31 11.72
C THR A 468 -8.52 -31.23 12.45
N ASN A 469 -8.83 -29.95 12.25
CA ASN A 469 -8.20 -28.88 13.03
C ASN A 469 -8.61 -29.01 14.52
N LEU A 470 -9.89 -29.29 14.79
CA LEU A 470 -10.36 -29.58 16.15
C LEU A 470 -9.74 -30.87 16.69
N HIS A 471 -9.60 -31.90 15.86
CA HIS A 471 -8.99 -33.17 16.24
C HIS A 471 -7.56 -32.99 16.77
N ASN A 472 -6.72 -32.28 16.01
CA ASN A 472 -5.34 -31.99 16.39
C ASN A 472 -5.25 -31.23 17.73
N ARG A 473 -6.24 -30.37 18.00
CA ARG A 473 -6.40 -29.72 19.30
C ARG A 473 -6.83 -30.70 20.40
N GLY A 474 -7.76 -31.60 20.12
CA GLY A 474 -8.21 -32.62 21.08
C GLY A 474 -7.03 -33.41 21.64
N HIS A 475 -6.12 -33.79 20.76
CA HIS A 475 -4.86 -34.43 21.13
C HIS A 475 -3.94 -33.57 22.00
N GLN A 476 -3.79 -32.29 21.68
CA GLN A 476 -2.99 -31.40 22.51
C GLN A 476 -3.62 -31.15 23.88
N ILE A 477 -4.96 -31.10 23.97
CA ILE A 477 -5.70 -31.04 25.24
C ILE A 477 -5.37 -32.28 26.08
N GLU A 478 -5.46 -33.47 25.49
CA GLU A 478 -5.11 -34.73 26.18
C GLU A 478 -3.67 -34.72 26.69
N ALA A 479 -2.71 -34.31 25.86
CA ALA A 479 -1.30 -34.24 26.23
C ALA A 479 -1.05 -33.26 27.39
N GLN A 480 -1.62 -32.06 27.33
CA GLN A 480 -1.43 -31.02 28.35
C GLN A 480 -2.11 -31.35 29.67
N LEU A 481 -3.37 -31.80 29.66
CA LEU A 481 -4.09 -32.15 30.89
C LEU A 481 -3.45 -33.35 31.58
N SER A 482 -3.06 -34.36 30.81
CA SER A 482 -2.38 -35.54 31.33
C SER A 482 -1.00 -35.21 31.92
N TYR A 483 -0.23 -34.32 31.28
CA TYR A 483 1.03 -33.83 31.85
C TYR A 483 0.79 -33.07 33.16
N MET A 484 -0.19 -32.17 33.18
CA MET A 484 -0.45 -31.35 34.36
C MET A 484 -0.81 -32.21 35.56
N GLU A 485 -1.68 -33.20 35.36
CA GLU A 485 -2.07 -34.13 36.41
C GLU A 485 -0.87 -34.91 36.96
N ARG A 486 -0.09 -35.57 36.09
CA ARG A 486 1.07 -36.35 36.53
C ARG A 486 2.10 -35.51 37.28
N ARG A 487 2.24 -34.24 36.91
CA ARG A 487 3.14 -33.30 37.59
C ARG A 487 2.63 -32.91 38.97
N THR A 488 1.35 -32.56 39.08
CA THR A 488 0.81 -31.85 40.26
C THR A 488 0.10 -32.77 41.25
N ASP A 489 -0.66 -33.75 40.76
CA ASP A 489 -1.49 -34.62 41.56
C ASP A 489 -0.84 -36.01 41.79
N GLN A 490 0.15 -36.38 40.96
CA GLN A 490 0.90 -37.65 41.04
C GLN A 490 0.00 -38.87 41.32
N PRO A 491 -1.02 -39.11 40.47
CA PRO A 491 -1.98 -40.18 40.69
C PRO A 491 -1.29 -41.54 40.68
N ALA A 492 -1.84 -42.49 41.45
CA ALA A 492 -1.43 -43.89 41.32
C ALA A 492 -1.71 -44.38 39.88
N PRO A 493 -0.93 -45.34 39.35
CA PRO A 493 -1.21 -45.92 38.05
C PRO A 493 -2.66 -46.38 37.94
N ASN A 494 -3.34 -46.01 36.85
CA ASN A 494 -4.74 -46.33 36.58
C ASN A 494 -5.77 -45.65 37.50
N ALA A 495 -5.36 -44.60 38.21
CA ALA A 495 -6.23 -43.76 39.03
C ALA A 495 -6.23 -42.28 38.59
N GLU A 496 -5.76 -42.00 37.36
CA GLU A 496 -5.72 -40.67 36.77
C GLU A 496 -7.15 -40.11 36.62
N LEU A 497 -7.36 -38.92 37.17
CA LEU A 497 -8.57 -38.13 37.05
C LEU A 497 -8.91 -37.87 35.59
N PHE A 498 -7.94 -37.53 34.74
CA PHE A 498 -8.20 -37.29 33.33
C PHE A 498 -8.46 -38.60 32.56
N TYR A 499 -7.47 -39.49 32.42
CA TYR A 499 -7.65 -40.67 31.56
C TYR A 499 -8.56 -41.75 32.16
N ASN A 500 -8.47 -42.03 33.45
CA ASN A 500 -9.23 -43.14 34.04
C ASN A 500 -10.63 -42.71 34.49
N LYS A 501 -10.78 -41.53 35.09
CA LYS A 501 -12.08 -41.08 35.62
C LYS A 501 -12.90 -40.28 34.60
N PHE A 502 -12.30 -39.30 33.92
CA PHE A 502 -12.98 -38.45 32.93
C PHE A 502 -13.19 -39.18 31.61
N VAL A 503 -12.10 -39.57 30.95
CA VAL A 503 -12.16 -40.28 29.68
C VAL A 503 -12.79 -41.66 29.85
N GLY A 504 -12.38 -42.41 30.88
CA GLY A 504 -12.89 -43.75 31.17
C GLY A 504 -12.01 -44.90 30.66
N LEU A 505 -10.73 -44.65 30.40
CA LEU A 505 -9.77 -45.71 30.08
C LEU A 505 -9.53 -46.58 31.30
N ASN A 506 -9.68 -47.89 31.16
CA ASN A 506 -9.42 -48.85 32.23
C ASN A 506 -8.56 -50.00 31.70
N PRO A 507 -7.46 -50.37 32.38
CA PRO A 507 -6.60 -51.49 31.97
C PRO A 507 -7.34 -52.80 31.70
N GLY A 508 -8.47 -53.05 32.39
CA GLY A 508 -9.28 -54.26 32.21
C GLY A 508 -10.21 -54.24 30.99
N MET A 509 -10.38 -53.09 30.32
CA MET A 509 -11.36 -52.89 29.24
C MET A 509 -10.73 -52.57 27.87
N GLY A 510 -9.39 -52.64 27.78
CA GLY A 510 -8.63 -52.23 26.60
C GLY A 510 -8.49 -50.71 26.46
N ASN A 511 -7.88 -50.24 25.37
CA ASN A 511 -7.65 -48.81 25.11
C ASN A 511 -8.92 -48.05 24.65
N LYS A 512 -10.09 -48.40 25.18
CA LYS A 512 -11.38 -47.79 24.79
C LYS A 512 -12.07 -47.21 26.02
N PRO A 513 -12.50 -45.94 25.98
CA PRO A 513 -13.32 -45.39 27.04
C PRO A 513 -14.68 -46.08 27.04
N LEU A 514 -15.12 -46.50 28.23
CA LEU A 514 -16.46 -47.04 28.42
C LEU A 514 -17.15 -46.26 29.53
N HIS A 515 -18.43 -45.97 29.33
CA HIS A 515 -19.34 -45.38 30.31
C HIS A 515 -19.06 -43.93 30.72
N ARG A 516 -17.88 -43.38 30.43
CA ARG A 516 -17.51 -42.03 30.88
C ARG A 516 -17.66 -40.99 29.77
N ALA A 517 -16.88 -39.91 29.81
CA ALA A 517 -17.00 -38.79 28.89
C ALA A 517 -16.34 -39.02 27.52
N GLY A 518 -15.53 -40.07 27.35
CA GLY A 518 -14.84 -40.33 26.08
C GLY A 518 -13.60 -39.47 25.85
N MET A 519 -13.05 -39.54 24.64
CA MET A 519 -11.84 -38.80 24.23
C MET A 519 -11.87 -38.40 22.75
N THR A 520 -10.81 -37.76 22.26
CA THR A 520 -10.71 -37.25 20.88
C THR A 520 -11.11 -38.30 19.85
N HIS A 521 -10.59 -39.52 19.99
CA HIS A 521 -10.83 -40.65 19.06
C HIS A 521 -12.09 -41.46 19.34
N PHE A 522 -12.56 -41.47 20.59
CA PHE A 522 -13.58 -42.40 21.04
C PHE A 522 -14.70 -41.67 21.80
N PRO A 523 -15.80 -41.37 21.12
CA PRO A 523 -17.09 -41.24 21.78
C PRO A 523 -17.41 -42.42 22.71
N PRO A 524 -18.33 -42.24 23.69
CA PRO A 524 -18.62 -43.29 24.66
C PRO A 524 -19.18 -44.58 24.06
N ASN A 525 -19.81 -44.51 22.90
CA ASN A 525 -20.44 -45.65 22.23
C ASN A 525 -19.58 -46.28 21.11
N THR A 526 -18.32 -45.86 21.01
CA THR A 526 -17.42 -46.22 19.93
C THR A 526 -16.93 -47.67 20.05
N SER A 527 -16.90 -48.39 18.92
CA SER A 527 -16.50 -49.81 18.90
C SER A 527 -15.06 -50.02 18.43
N ILE A 528 -14.51 -49.10 17.65
CA ILE A 528 -13.14 -49.09 17.09
C ILE A 528 -12.65 -47.65 16.98
N ASP A 529 -11.36 -47.44 16.72
CA ASP A 529 -10.80 -46.10 16.56
C ASP A 529 -11.53 -45.27 15.48
N TYR A 530 -11.74 -43.97 15.73
CA TYR A 530 -12.45 -43.01 14.85
C TYR A 530 -13.93 -43.33 14.52
N ASP A 531 -14.58 -44.22 15.28
CA ASP A 531 -15.98 -44.63 15.04
C ASP A 531 -16.99 -43.61 15.62
N TYR A 532 -16.90 -42.37 15.10
CA TYR A 532 -17.76 -41.23 15.46
C TYR A 532 -19.21 -41.38 15.01
N ASP A 533 -19.43 -42.17 13.95
CA ASP A 533 -20.74 -42.37 13.34
C ASP A 533 -21.49 -43.59 13.90
N ASN A 534 -20.98 -44.20 14.98
CA ASN A 534 -21.63 -45.33 15.62
C ASN A 534 -23.03 -44.95 16.14
N SER A 535 -24.06 -45.67 15.69
CA SER A 535 -25.45 -45.45 16.11
C SER A 535 -25.89 -46.34 17.28
N LYS A 536 -25.05 -47.28 17.72
CA LYS A 536 -25.32 -48.14 18.87
C LYS A 536 -25.46 -47.28 20.11
N PHE A 537 -26.48 -47.58 20.90
CA PHE A 537 -26.63 -46.97 22.21
C PHE A 537 -25.65 -47.56 23.21
N GLU A 538 -25.06 -46.69 24.02
CA GLU A 538 -24.20 -47.04 25.15
C GLU A 538 -24.57 -46.17 26.34
N GLU A 539 -24.49 -46.71 27.56
CA GLU A 539 -24.67 -45.91 28.77
C GLU A 539 -23.44 -45.01 28.97
N SER A 540 -23.65 -43.71 29.23
CA SER A 540 -22.59 -42.75 29.52
C SER A 540 -23.06 -41.70 30.52
N ASP A 541 -22.16 -41.28 31.42
CA ASP A 541 -22.40 -40.18 32.36
C ASP A 541 -21.93 -38.81 31.85
N ILE A 542 -21.60 -38.68 30.55
CA ILE A 542 -21.01 -37.46 29.95
C ILE A 542 -21.74 -36.15 30.28
N HIS A 543 -23.07 -36.20 30.48
CA HIS A 543 -23.87 -35.01 30.78
C HIS A 543 -23.66 -34.44 32.19
N THR A 544 -23.46 -35.33 33.15
CA THR A 544 -23.43 -34.98 34.57
C THR A 544 -22.13 -35.40 35.24
N TRP A 545 -21.16 -35.86 34.44
CA TRP A 545 -19.91 -36.50 34.85
C TRP A 545 -19.35 -35.94 36.16
N GLN A 546 -19.03 -36.85 37.06
CA GLN A 546 -18.32 -36.62 38.33
C GLN A 546 -17.19 -37.66 38.45
N PRO A 547 -16.09 -37.39 39.18
CA PRO A 547 -14.97 -38.34 39.29
C PRO A 547 -15.37 -39.76 39.71
N TYR A 548 -16.40 -39.90 40.54
CA TYR A 548 -16.91 -41.18 41.04
C TYR A 548 -18.14 -41.73 40.31
N GLY A 549 -18.58 -41.06 39.23
CA GLY A 549 -19.76 -41.42 38.45
C GLY A 549 -20.86 -40.36 38.55
N GLY A 550 -21.42 -39.98 37.41
CA GLY A 550 -22.63 -39.17 37.30
C GLY A 550 -23.89 -40.01 37.05
N ASP A 551 -24.94 -39.33 36.60
CA ASP A 551 -26.17 -39.95 36.12
C ASP A 551 -25.94 -40.51 34.71
N PHE A 552 -26.08 -41.82 34.56
CA PHE A 552 -25.94 -42.51 33.28
C PHE A 552 -27.18 -42.29 32.41
N ILE A 553 -26.93 -41.94 31.15
CA ILE A 553 -27.93 -41.83 30.10
C ILE A 553 -27.52 -42.68 28.90
N MET A 554 -28.48 -43.14 28.10
CA MET A 554 -28.17 -43.76 26.82
C MET A 554 -27.75 -42.69 25.82
N VAL A 555 -26.56 -42.83 25.24
CA VAL A 555 -26.03 -41.94 24.20
C VAL A 555 -25.70 -42.72 22.92
N ASN A 556 -25.80 -42.04 21.78
CA ASN A 556 -25.26 -42.47 20.50
C ASN A 556 -24.88 -41.27 19.62
N ASN A 557 -24.51 -41.51 18.36
CA ASN A 557 -24.15 -40.43 17.43
C ASN A 557 -25.21 -39.34 17.23
N SER A 558 -26.48 -39.63 17.45
CA SER A 558 -27.55 -38.66 17.29
C SER A 558 -27.49 -37.55 18.34
N ASN A 559 -26.90 -37.82 19.52
CA ASN A 559 -26.72 -36.81 20.57
C ASN A 559 -25.87 -35.63 20.08
N TRP A 560 -24.75 -35.89 19.39
CA TRP A 560 -23.89 -34.82 18.87
C TRP A 560 -24.25 -34.39 17.45
N LYS A 561 -24.60 -35.31 16.55
CA LYS A 561 -24.94 -34.96 15.15
C LYS A 561 -26.14 -34.03 15.04
N ASN A 562 -27.11 -34.17 15.94
CA ASN A 562 -28.31 -33.35 15.95
C ASN A 562 -28.17 -32.09 16.82
N ALA A 563 -27.01 -31.86 17.45
CA ALA A 563 -26.76 -30.62 18.18
C ALA A 563 -26.85 -29.44 17.21
N VAL A 564 -27.74 -28.49 17.50
CA VAL A 564 -27.96 -27.31 16.68
C VAL A 564 -27.12 -26.16 17.23
N TYR A 565 -26.32 -25.57 16.36
CA TYR A 565 -25.47 -24.42 16.69
C TYR A 565 -25.97 -23.17 15.97
N PRO A 566 -25.77 -21.97 16.55
CA PRO A 566 -26.19 -20.71 15.94
C PRO A 566 -25.32 -20.28 14.75
N PHE A 567 -24.25 -21.01 14.47
CA PHE A 567 -23.29 -20.72 13.41
C PHE A 567 -23.52 -21.67 12.24
N ASP A 568 -23.50 -21.16 11.02
CA ASP A 568 -23.63 -21.99 9.81
C ASP A 568 -22.39 -22.85 9.66
N LEU A 569 -22.54 -24.17 9.86
CA LEU A 569 -21.44 -25.13 9.80
C LEU A 569 -21.14 -25.57 8.37
N LYS A 570 -21.13 -24.61 7.43
CA LYS A 570 -20.87 -24.86 6.02
C LYS A 570 -19.74 -23.97 5.55
N ASN A 571 -18.77 -24.57 4.86
CA ASN A 571 -17.76 -23.83 4.12
C ASN A 571 -18.17 -23.78 2.65
N THR A 572 -18.43 -22.58 2.14
CA THR A 572 -18.72 -22.37 0.72
C THR A 572 -17.54 -21.67 0.05
N PHE A 573 -16.97 -22.31 -0.95
CA PHE A 573 -15.83 -21.79 -1.71
C PHE A 573 -15.95 -22.14 -3.19
N TYR A 574 -15.03 -21.63 -4.02
CA TYR A 574 -14.95 -21.95 -5.44
C TYR A 574 -13.77 -22.87 -5.74
N GLN A 575 -13.96 -23.73 -6.73
CA GLN A 575 -12.92 -24.59 -7.27
C GLN A 575 -13.11 -24.73 -8.77
N ASN A 576 -12.11 -24.29 -9.54
CA ASN A 576 -12.20 -24.15 -11.00
C ASN A 576 -13.45 -23.36 -11.43
N GLY A 577 -13.79 -22.30 -10.70
CA GLY A 577 -14.97 -21.48 -10.94
C GLY A 577 -16.32 -22.14 -10.59
N VAL A 578 -16.33 -23.37 -10.07
CA VAL A 578 -17.54 -24.06 -9.60
C VAL A 578 -17.68 -23.87 -8.10
N ARG A 579 -18.90 -23.56 -7.64
CA ARG A 579 -19.21 -23.43 -6.21
C ARG A 579 -19.23 -24.81 -5.54
N VAL A 580 -18.44 -24.98 -4.49
CA VAL A 580 -18.35 -26.16 -3.64
C VAL A 580 -18.85 -25.82 -2.24
N ILE A 581 -19.52 -26.77 -1.59
CA ILE A 581 -20.01 -26.63 -0.21
C ILE A 581 -19.56 -27.85 0.59
N ASN A 582 -18.72 -27.64 1.59
CA ASN A 582 -18.49 -28.63 2.64
C ASN A 582 -19.54 -28.40 3.72
N ASP A 583 -20.41 -29.37 3.96
CA ASP A 583 -21.51 -29.27 4.94
C ASP A 583 -21.23 -30.14 6.17
N TYR A 584 -20.95 -29.49 7.29
CA TYR A 584 -20.66 -30.13 8.57
C TYR A 584 -21.84 -30.06 9.55
N THR A 585 -23.03 -29.69 9.07
CA THR A 585 -24.23 -29.55 9.91
C THR A 585 -24.57 -30.85 10.65
N HIS A 586 -24.21 -32.00 10.07
CA HIS A 586 -24.40 -33.33 10.66
C HIS A 586 -23.11 -34.16 10.64
N ASP A 587 -21.93 -33.52 10.52
CA ASP A 587 -20.67 -34.24 10.52
C ASP A 587 -20.39 -34.82 11.91
N ALA A 588 -20.23 -36.13 12.03
CA ALA A 588 -20.14 -36.78 13.33
C ALA A 588 -18.85 -36.42 14.08
N HIS A 589 -17.75 -36.21 13.35
CA HIS A 589 -16.43 -35.98 13.91
C HIS A 589 -16.33 -34.60 14.59
N SER A 590 -16.57 -33.52 13.86
CA SER A 590 -16.53 -32.15 14.41
C SER A 590 -17.58 -31.94 15.51
N LYS A 591 -18.78 -32.50 15.33
CA LYS A 591 -19.86 -32.43 16.33
C LYS A 591 -19.49 -33.14 17.61
N TRP A 592 -18.87 -34.32 17.51
CA TRP A 592 -18.36 -35.05 18.68
C TRP A 592 -17.36 -34.22 19.46
N LEU A 593 -16.35 -33.63 18.79
CA LEU A 593 -15.31 -32.87 19.47
C LEU A 593 -15.85 -31.65 20.21
N MET A 594 -16.73 -30.87 19.58
CA MET A 594 -17.40 -29.75 20.26
C MET A 594 -18.22 -30.24 21.47
N TYR A 595 -18.96 -31.34 21.30
CA TYR A 595 -19.80 -31.91 22.35
C TYR A 595 -18.97 -32.45 23.53
N TRP A 596 -17.88 -33.16 23.25
CA TRP A 596 -16.95 -33.68 24.25
C TRP A 596 -16.26 -32.56 25.03
N TRP A 597 -15.80 -31.51 24.34
CA TRP A 597 -15.15 -30.37 24.99
C TRP A 597 -16.09 -29.66 25.97
N GLN A 598 -17.38 -29.59 25.66
CA GLN A 598 -18.36 -29.01 26.59
C GLN A 598 -18.51 -29.86 27.87
N ALA A 599 -18.10 -31.13 27.88
CA ALA A 599 -18.09 -31.97 29.08
C ALA A 599 -16.85 -31.74 29.97
N ILE A 600 -15.77 -31.17 29.43
CA ILE A 600 -14.53 -30.88 30.18
C ILE A 600 -14.83 -29.85 31.28
N PRO A 601 -14.45 -30.11 32.56
CA PRO A 601 -14.65 -29.19 33.68
C PRO A 601 -14.17 -27.76 33.39
N GLY A 602 -15.12 -26.88 33.04
CA GLY A 602 -14.85 -25.50 32.63
C GLY A 602 -15.07 -24.48 33.75
N GLU A 603 -15.23 -23.21 33.38
CA GLU A 603 -15.51 -22.14 34.33
C GLU A 603 -16.82 -22.39 35.10
N GLY A 604 -16.80 -22.14 36.41
CA GLY A 604 -17.97 -22.30 37.28
C GLY A 604 -18.40 -23.75 37.54
N ASN A 605 -17.61 -24.75 37.15
CA ASN A 605 -17.96 -26.14 37.41
C ASN A 605 -18.05 -26.42 38.93
N PRO A 606 -19.08 -27.15 39.41
CA PRO A 606 -19.28 -27.44 40.84
C PRO A 606 -18.59 -28.73 41.31
N ILE A 607 -17.72 -29.32 40.48
CA ILE A 607 -17.23 -30.68 40.66
C ILE A 607 -16.11 -30.69 41.70
N SER A 608 -16.04 -31.76 42.50
CA SER A 608 -14.94 -31.98 43.46
C SER A 608 -14.39 -33.40 43.35
N PHE A 609 -13.09 -33.55 43.62
CA PHE A 609 -12.38 -34.81 43.68
C PHE A 609 -11.59 -34.89 44.99
N ASP A 610 -11.87 -35.91 45.80
CA ASP A 610 -11.23 -36.13 47.11
C ASP A 610 -11.26 -34.90 48.03
N GLY A 611 -12.43 -34.24 48.09
CA GLY A 611 -12.66 -33.05 48.91
C GLY A 611 -12.01 -31.77 48.37
N ARG A 612 -11.38 -31.81 47.19
CA ARG A 612 -10.81 -30.65 46.49
C ARG A 612 -11.71 -30.25 45.32
N PRO A 613 -12.14 -28.99 45.20
CA PRO A 613 -12.81 -28.52 43.99
C PRO A 613 -11.93 -28.73 42.76
N LEU A 614 -12.53 -29.10 41.62
CA LEU A 614 -11.80 -29.12 40.36
C LEU A 614 -11.45 -27.69 39.93
N THR A 615 -10.30 -27.53 39.28
CA THR A 615 -9.99 -26.27 38.59
C THR A 615 -10.83 -26.16 37.32
N ASN A 616 -10.85 -24.96 36.72
CA ASN A 616 -11.24 -24.83 35.33
C ASN A 616 -10.10 -25.40 34.48
N TRP A 617 -10.32 -26.52 33.81
CA TRP A 617 -9.27 -27.19 33.04
C TRP A 617 -8.89 -26.39 31.78
N TRP A 618 -9.79 -25.55 31.26
CA TRP A 618 -9.45 -24.61 30.18
C TRP A 618 -8.52 -23.49 30.67
N ASP A 619 -8.62 -23.06 31.92
CA ASP A 619 -7.67 -22.11 32.52
C ASP A 619 -6.28 -22.71 32.63
N VAL A 620 -6.18 -23.95 33.11
CA VAL A 620 -4.92 -24.70 33.17
C VAL A 620 -4.30 -24.87 31.77
N PHE A 621 -5.13 -25.15 30.76
CA PHE A 621 -4.72 -25.33 29.38
C PHE A 621 -4.19 -24.02 28.75
N TYR A 622 -4.95 -22.93 28.85
CA TYR A 622 -4.61 -21.67 28.18
C TYR A 622 -3.64 -20.78 28.98
N ASN A 623 -3.67 -20.83 30.31
CA ASN A 623 -2.77 -20.10 31.20
C ASN A 623 -1.64 -21.00 31.69
N TRP A 624 -1.06 -21.77 30.76
CA TRP A 624 -0.03 -22.77 31.01
C TRP A 624 1.12 -22.24 31.87
N ASP A 625 1.77 -21.15 31.46
CA ASP A 625 2.95 -20.64 32.16
C ASP A 625 2.66 -20.25 33.61
N GLU A 626 1.52 -19.59 33.84
CA GLU A 626 1.09 -19.24 35.18
C GLU A 626 0.73 -20.50 35.98
N ALA A 627 0.01 -21.46 35.40
CA ALA A 627 -0.30 -22.74 36.04
C ALA A 627 0.96 -23.50 36.47
N ILE A 628 1.98 -23.53 35.60
CA ILE A 628 3.27 -24.16 35.88
C ILE A 628 4.03 -23.43 36.99
N ARG A 629 4.11 -22.09 36.97
CA ARG A 629 4.80 -21.29 37.99
C ARG A 629 4.12 -21.35 39.36
N THR A 630 2.79 -21.40 39.38
CA THR A 630 1.97 -21.44 40.60
C THR A 630 1.62 -22.85 41.05
N ASN A 631 2.13 -23.86 40.34
CA ASN A 631 1.86 -25.28 40.59
C ASN A 631 0.36 -25.65 40.57
N ARG A 632 -0.48 -24.98 39.77
CA ARG A 632 -1.90 -25.33 39.63
C ARG A 632 -2.06 -26.68 38.92
N GLY A 633 -2.95 -27.53 39.44
CA GLY A 633 -3.29 -28.85 38.87
C GLY A 633 -4.72 -28.93 38.34
N LEU A 634 -5.22 -30.15 38.13
CA LEU A 634 -6.62 -30.41 37.75
C LEU A 634 -7.59 -30.24 38.94
N THR A 635 -7.05 -30.16 40.15
CA THR A 635 -7.76 -29.85 41.39
C THR A 635 -7.16 -28.62 42.08
N GLN A 636 -7.96 -27.91 42.88
CA GLN A 636 -7.47 -26.83 43.71
C GLN A 636 -6.65 -27.40 44.89
N HIS A 637 -5.51 -26.79 45.23
CA HIS A 637 -4.72 -27.23 46.37
C HIS A 637 -5.47 -27.06 47.68
N SER A 638 -5.38 -28.06 48.56
CA SER A 638 -5.92 -27.93 49.92
C SER A 638 -5.06 -26.94 50.72
N PRO A 639 -5.65 -26.00 51.49
CA PRO A 639 -4.90 -25.07 52.34
C PRO A 639 -3.97 -25.75 53.36
N ASN A 640 -4.22 -27.02 53.68
CA ASN A 640 -3.39 -27.84 54.56
C ASN A 640 -2.48 -28.73 53.72
N GLY A 641 -1.28 -28.20 53.46
CA GLY A 641 -0.35 -28.72 52.47
C GLY A 641 0.08 -30.17 52.65
N ARG A 642 0.36 -30.81 51.51
CA ARG A 642 1.45 -31.78 51.43
C ARG A 642 2.68 -31.03 50.92
N THR A 643 3.67 -30.93 51.78
CA THR A 643 5.03 -30.49 51.45
C THR A 643 5.57 -31.34 50.30
N VAL A 644 5.95 -30.68 49.22
CA VAL A 644 6.67 -31.26 48.07
C VAL A 644 8.07 -31.69 48.54
N PRO A 645 8.48 -32.96 48.39
CA PRO A 645 9.89 -33.31 48.48
C PRO A 645 10.63 -32.78 47.26
N ASN A 646 11.75 -32.11 47.51
CA ASN A 646 12.67 -31.55 46.53
C ASN A 646 12.95 -32.51 45.36
N THR A 647 12.84 -31.96 44.15
CA THR A 647 13.64 -32.24 42.95
C THR A 647 14.35 -33.59 42.90
N GLN A 648 13.72 -34.56 42.26
CA GLN A 648 14.45 -35.45 41.35
C GLN A 648 13.96 -35.16 39.95
N HIS A 649 14.91 -35.01 39.03
CA HIS A 649 14.65 -34.98 37.59
C HIS A 649 13.61 -36.04 37.26
N ALA A 650 12.44 -35.60 36.78
CA ALA A 650 11.47 -36.51 36.20
C ALA A 650 12.18 -37.20 35.03
N SER A 651 12.63 -38.43 35.28
CA SER A 651 13.09 -39.36 34.26
C SER A 651 12.03 -39.44 33.18
N GLU A 652 12.47 -39.45 31.92
CA GLU A 652 11.67 -39.60 30.71
C GLU A 652 10.44 -40.47 30.98
N VAL A 653 9.28 -39.82 31.09
CA VAL A 653 8.00 -40.52 31.15
C VAL A 653 7.84 -41.16 29.78
N SER A 654 8.06 -42.47 29.72
CA SER A 654 7.80 -43.26 28.53
C SER A 654 6.37 -43.01 28.08
N GLN A 655 6.21 -42.50 26.86
CA GLN A 655 4.91 -42.46 26.18
C GLN A 655 4.29 -43.86 26.22
N PRO A 656 2.95 -43.99 26.30
CA PRO A 656 2.31 -45.11 25.62
C PRO A 656 2.75 -45.02 24.16
N ASP A 657 3.40 -46.07 23.64
CA ASP A 657 3.94 -46.13 22.28
C ASP A 657 2.98 -45.47 21.26
N CYS A 658 3.32 -44.26 20.77
CA CYS A 658 2.60 -43.62 19.66
C CYS A 658 2.74 -44.41 18.34
N LYS A 659 3.47 -45.54 18.34
CA LYS A 659 3.52 -46.53 17.25
C LYS A 659 2.21 -47.31 17.06
N VAL A 660 1.24 -47.19 17.97
CA VAL A 660 -0.03 -47.93 17.90
C VAL A 660 -1.10 -47.22 17.07
N TYR A 661 -0.93 -45.94 16.73
CA TYR A 661 -1.92 -45.21 15.93
C TYR A 661 -1.59 -45.36 14.44
N PRO A 662 -2.47 -45.99 13.64
CA PRO A 662 -2.28 -46.00 12.21
C PRO A 662 -2.24 -44.56 11.73
N ARG A 663 -1.23 -44.23 10.92
CA ARG A 663 -1.27 -43.03 10.09
C ARG A 663 -2.67 -42.96 9.49
N PRO A 664 -3.36 -41.81 9.54
CA PRO A 664 -4.65 -41.69 8.87
C PRO A 664 -4.46 -42.16 7.43
N ARG A 665 -5.14 -43.26 7.07
CA ARG A 665 -5.08 -43.86 5.74
C ARG A 665 -5.59 -42.90 4.68
#